data_AF-A0A1D7YQ67-F1
#
_entry.id   AF-A0A1D7YQ67-F1
#
_cell.length_a   1.000
_cell.length_b   1.000
_cell.length_c   1.000
_cell.angle_alpha   90.00
_cell.angle_beta   90.00
_cell.angle_gamma   90.00
#
_symmetry.space_group_name_H-M   'P 1'
#
loop_
_entity.id
_entity.type
_entity.pdbx_description
1 polymer ?
#
loop_
_entity_poly.entity_id
_entity_poly.type
_entity_poly.pdbx_seq_one_letter_code
_entity_poly.pdbx_strand_id
1 'polypeptide(L)'
;MLTLCEKIKNMLQIVIMKKTVIAYLHTHWDREWYREFEVFRLRLLRVFDNVLNLLETNKIPSFYFDGQVSALLDYLEIRPEKEKIVRKFIKEKRLFIGPCYTLVDEFLTDKTTFEKNLEIGLKISTDFGCTDFIGYLADTFGHSQNIPKIFQKFGIDKCVVWRGCGDIPSEFKFNGIDTVNLIRGYFMDIFSAPMTIEQKSEWLKDNLDKIAEKSGDYLLLPIGADHLGVEPDIAEQIEQVNTLLNDYEIKLSNPFEYFKLVKNNFSQYEWNNELRDNSKTFILQGSYSARTKLKQYNTKCTYLLEQANKLQQKYGSEYNSVIEYAYKLLLKNQAHDGICGCSTDLVHRENITRYEKIIQITNTIIEELRLKHKFKTPIMQSKELIPEYKIISKHFGVENSLLYNTQKIPVTEDFTDIYTLKYFPATKTDLKLEVRNGQIFLSNNNGKRIQIEFVRFKDEGDTYNFGAVENDFGETAEIYSFKNNIIKTSFFDVQVEFGKTINFKIEWENKLKNHLWQVKFNMKSPITETYSEDMNTVIKREFNPDYDMRKNLPKERGIEVKTNFAPMQRYVGTQGFGVVTQGLTEYEIKGKSLLVTLLRSVGVISNPNNPSRSTPAGPPIEVPEAQQLGYNCAEFSVAFFEEENYQEYIETIFPEMG
;
A
#
# COMPACT_ATOMS: atom_id res chain seq x y z
N MET A 1 3.40 73.51 2.34
CA MET A 1 2.29 72.64 1.89
C MET A 1 2.89 71.50 1.09
N LEU A 2 3.00 70.30 1.70
CA LEU A 2 3.30 69.08 0.93
C LEU A 2 2.16 68.87 -0.08
N THR A 3 2.51 68.55 -1.32
CA THR A 3 1.53 68.41 -2.40
C THR A 3 0.57 67.26 -2.11
N LEU A 4 -0.68 67.39 -2.55
CA LEU A 4 -1.73 66.36 -2.36
C LEU A 4 -1.27 64.97 -2.86
N CYS A 5 -0.39 64.92 -3.86
CA CYS A 5 0.25 63.71 -4.36
C CYS A 5 1.22 63.02 -3.37
N GLU A 6 1.96 63.77 -2.56
CA GLU A 6 2.86 63.17 -1.54
C GLU A 6 2.09 62.68 -0.32
N LYS A 7 0.97 63.32 0.03
CA LYS A 7 0.04 62.80 1.04
C LYS A 7 -0.70 61.55 0.56
N ILE A 8 -1.01 61.44 -0.73
CA ILE A 8 -1.61 60.22 -1.32
C ILE A 8 -0.58 59.09 -1.42
N LYS A 9 0.71 59.37 -1.70
CA LYS A 9 1.78 58.35 -1.64
C LYS A 9 2.04 57.81 -0.23
N ASN A 10 1.89 58.64 0.82
CA ASN A 10 1.99 58.20 2.21
C ASN A 10 0.68 57.64 2.81
N MET A 11 -0.48 57.80 2.15
CA MET A 11 -1.75 57.15 2.53
C MET A 11 -2.09 55.91 1.68
N LEU A 12 -1.38 55.67 0.59
CA LEU A 12 -1.30 54.37 -0.09
C LEU A 12 -0.16 53.56 0.53
N GLN A 13 -0.18 53.42 1.86
CA GLN A 13 0.29 52.18 2.43
C GLN A 13 -0.72 51.17 1.91
N ILE A 14 -0.40 50.52 0.78
CA ILE A 14 -1.06 49.27 0.42
C ILE A 14 -0.89 48.44 1.68
N VAL A 15 -1.95 48.34 2.49
CA VAL A 15 -2.00 47.34 3.55
C VAL A 15 -1.97 46.06 2.74
N ILE A 16 -0.77 45.52 2.55
CA ILE A 16 -0.60 44.21 1.95
C ILE A 16 -1.34 43.32 2.94
N MET A 17 -2.57 42.94 2.59
CA MET A 17 -3.36 42.06 3.43
C MET A 17 -2.58 40.76 3.50
N LYS A 18 -2.10 40.43 4.70
CA LYS A 18 -1.43 39.17 4.94
C LYS A 18 -2.33 38.03 4.49
N LYS A 19 -1.82 37.10 3.67
CA LYS A 19 -2.53 35.86 3.40
C LYS A 19 -2.68 35.08 4.71
N THR A 20 -3.82 34.45 4.91
CA THR A 20 -4.08 33.70 6.15
C THR A 20 -3.58 32.27 5.98
N VAL A 21 -2.70 31.83 6.88
CA VAL A 21 -2.20 30.45 6.93
C VAL A 21 -2.95 29.69 8.02
N ILE A 22 -3.70 28.68 7.64
CA ILE A 22 -4.38 27.76 8.55
C ILE A 22 -3.39 26.65 8.91
N ALA A 23 -2.83 26.73 10.12
CA ALA A 23 -1.90 25.73 10.61
C ALA A 23 -2.60 24.70 11.47
N TYR A 24 -2.39 23.41 11.19
CA TYR A 24 -2.91 22.33 12.04
C TYR A 24 -1.77 21.51 12.62
N LEU A 25 -1.91 21.17 13.91
CA LEU A 25 -0.95 20.35 14.62
C LEU A 25 -1.30 18.88 14.44
N HIS A 26 -0.30 18.08 14.08
CA HIS A 26 -0.44 16.64 13.95
C HIS A 26 0.87 15.92 14.31
N THR A 27 0.80 14.60 14.32
CA THR A 27 1.97 13.72 14.28
C THR A 27 1.68 12.69 13.21
N HIS A 28 2.60 12.46 12.27
CA HIS A 28 2.47 11.31 11.38
C HIS A 28 2.99 10.09 12.12
N TRP A 29 2.17 9.04 12.25
CA TRP A 29 2.47 7.94 13.16
C TRP A 29 2.53 6.60 12.44
N ASP A 30 3.70 6.31 11.86
CA ASP A 30 4.02 4.98 11.35
C ASP A 30 4.07 4.02 12.53
N ARG A 31 3.16 3.05 12.48
CA ARG A 31 2.97 2.11 13.60
C ARG A 31 4.24 1.30 13.88
N GLU A 32 4.99 1.01 12.83
CA GLU A 32 6.24 0.25 12.80
C GLU A 32 6.96 0.60 11.49
N TRP A 33 8.26 0.91 11.56
CA TRP A 33 9.03 1.39 10.40
C TRP A 33 10.54 1.13 10.59
N TYR A 34 11.34 2.20 10.77
CA TYR A 34 12.77 2.10 11.06
C TYR A 34 13.05 1.65 12.50
N ARG A 35 12.01 1.55 13.33
CA ARG A 35 12.01 0.85 14.62
C ARG A 35 10.77 -0.02 14.76
N GLU A 36 10.90 -0.97 15.68
CA GLU A 36 9.91 -1.98 16.01
C GLU A 36 8.67 -1.38 16.67
N PHE A 37 7.53 -2.06 16.55
CA PHE A 37 6.25 -1.62 17.08
C PHE A 37 6.32 -1.19 18.56
N GLU A 38 6.86 -2.02 19.46
CA GLU A 38 6.89 -1.69 20.89
C GLU A 38 7.81 -0.50 21.22
N VAL A 39 8.86 -0.26 20.43
CA VAL A 39 9.72 0.92 20.59
C VAL A 39 8.95 2.19 20.26
N PHE A 40 8.27 2.20 19.11
CA PHE A 40 7.42 3.32 18.75
C PHE A 40 6.22 3.44 19.67
N ARG A 41 5.60 2.35 20.13
CA ARG A 41 4.50 2.40 21.10
C ARG A 41 4.88 3.14 22.37
N LEU A 42 6.09 2.92 22.92
CA LEU A 42 6.56 3.69 24.08
C LEU A 42 6.78 5.17 23.77
N ARG A 43 7.23 5.50 22.54
CA ARG A 43 7.33 6.89 22.07
C ARG A 43 5.95 7.53 21.93
N LEU A 44 4.97 6.78 21.43
CA LEU A 44 3.59 7.21 21.28
C LEU A 44 3.01 7.66 22.63
N LEU A 45 3.25 6.89 23.69
CA LEU A 45 2.80 7.26 25.04
C LEU A 45 3.26 8.66 25.41
N ARG A 46 4.56 8.97 25.23
CA ARG A 46 5.13 10.28 25.58
C ARG A 46 4.60 11.40 24.69
N VAL A 47 4.53 11.16 23.38
CA VAL A 47 4.05 12.14 22.41
C VAL A 47 2.59 12.49 22.67
N PHE A 48 1.74 11.48 22.85
CA PHE A 48 0.31 11.69 23.02
C PHE A 48 -0.04 12.17 24.44
N ASP A 49 0.68 11.74 25.48
CA ASP A 49 0.54 12.31 26.83
C ASP A 49 0.79 13.84 26.82
N ASN A 50 1.81 14.29 26.08
CA ASN A 50 2.09 15.71 25.89
C ASN A 50 0.95 16.42 25.13
N VAL A 51 0.46 15.85 24.03
CA VAL A 51 -0.68 16.41 23.28
C VAL A 51 -1.91 16.59 24.17
N LEU A 52 -2.26 15.57 24.96
CA LEU A 52 -3.40 15.66 25.89
C LEU A 52 -3.20 16.74 26.95
N ASN A 53 -1.98 16.89 27.48
CA ASN A 53 -1.65 17.95 28.42
C ASN A 53 -1.77 19.36 27.80
N LEU A 54 -1.33 19.55 26.55
CA LEU A 54 -1.45 20.84 25.86
C LEU A 54 -2.91 21.19 25.54
N LEU A 55 -3.75 20.20 25.23
CA LEU A 55 -5.19 20.39 25.09
C LEU A 55 -5.83 20.75 26.44
N GLU A 56 -5.50 20.02 27.51
CA GLU A 56 -6.08 20.25 28.84
C GLU A 56 -5.73 21.63 29.42
N THR A 57 -4.50 22.08 29.17
CA THR A 57 -4.02 23.42 29.57
C THR A 57 -4.38 24.53 28.60
N ASN A 58 -5.13 24.23 27.52
CA ASN A 58 -5.53 25.16 26.46
C ASN A 58 -4.37 25.88 25.76
N LYS A 59 -3.18 25.26 25.75
CA LYS A 59 -2.02 25.76 25.00
C LYS A 59 -2.15 25.54 23.50
N ILE A 60 -2.95 24.57 23.08
CA ILE A 60 -3.30 24.34 21.67
C ILE A 60 -4.83 24.22 21.51
N PRO A 61 -5.38 24.73 20.39
CA PRO A 61 -6.83 24.70 20.17
C PRO A 61 -7.32 23.29 19.82
N SER A 62 -6.56 22.60 18.96
CA SER A 62 -6.90 21.28 18.45
C SER A 62 -5.67 20.48 18.01
N PHE A 63 -5.85 19.17 17.84
CA PHE A 63 -4.85 18.25 17.28
C PHE A 63 -5.51 17.27 16.31
N TYR A 64 -4.90 17.06 15.14
CA TYR A 64 -5.34 16.07 14.15
C TYR A 64 -4.49 14.80 14.29
N PHE A 65 -5.09 13.70 14.74
CA PHE A 65 -4.36 12.48 15.02
C PHE A 65 -4.34 11.54 13.81
N ASP A 66 -3.65 12.02 12.77
CA ASP A 66 -3.14 11.24 11.64
C ASP A 66 -4.15 10.43 10.81
N GLY A 67 -5.45 10.71 10.91
CA GLY A 67 -6.43 10.03 10.07
C GLY A 67 -6.70 8.55 10.40
N GLN A 68 -6.12 8.04 11.49
CA GLN A 68 -6.19 6.63 11.90
C GLN A 68 -6.66 6.47 13.34
N VAL A 69 -7.23 5.29 13.68
CA VAL A 69 -7.55 4.95 15.08
C VAL A 69 -6.61 3.91 15.69
N SER A 70 -5.78 3.21 14.90
CA SER A 70 -4.88 2.18 15.43
C SER A 70 -3.88 2.72 16.45
N ALA A 71 -3.29 3.89 16.19
CA ALA A 71 -2.38 4.52 17.14
C ALA A 71 -3.11 4.87 18.46
N LEU A 72 -4.32 5.43 18.40
CA LEU A 72 -5.11 5.71 19.59
C LEU A 72 -5.40 4.45 20.41
N LEU A 73 -5.76 3.35 19.75
CA LEU A 73 -6.01 2.08 20.42
C LEU A 73 -4.75 1.50 21.06
N ASP A 74 -3.61 1.53 20.35
CA ASP A 74 -2.33 1.04 20.88
C ASP A 74 -1.91 1.85 22.13
N TYR A 75 -2.23 3.15 22.18
CA TYR A 75 -2.05 4.02 23.35
C TYR A 75 -2.99 3.65 24.50
N LEU A 76 -4.31 3.57 24.25
CA LEU A 76 -5.32 3.32 25.28
C LEU A 76 -5.25 1.90 25.87
N GLU A 77 -4.69 0.94 25.14
CA GLU A 77 -4.41 -0.39 25.69
C GLU A 77 -3.39 -0.32 26.85
N ILE A 78 -2.47 0.65 26.85
CA ILE A 78 -1.51 0.87 27.95
C ILE A 78 -2.00 1.94 28.94
N ARG A 79 -2.78 2.92 28.46
CA ARG A 79 -3.29 4.06 29.22
C ARG A 79 -4.83 4.08 29.25
N PRO A 80 -5.51 3.03 29.74
CA PRO A 80 -6.98 2.98 29.73
C PRO A 80 -7.61 4.12 30.55
N GLU A 81 -6.91 4.64 31.56
CA GLU A 81 -7.36 5.77 32.37
C GLU A 81 -7.54 7.07 31.57
N LYS A 82 -6.91 7.17 30.39
CA LYS A 82 -6.95 8.36 29.52
C LYS A 82 -8.15 8.38 28.57
N GLU A 83 -8.91 7.29 28.48
CA GLU A 83 -10.05 7.20 27.54
C GLU A 83 -11.08 8.30 27.78
N LYS A 84 -11.42 8.59 29.05
CA LYS A 84 -12.42 9.61 29.40
C LYS A 84 -12.05 11.00 28.89
N ILE A 85 -10.77 11.39 29.02
CA ILE A 85 -10.31 12.72 28.57
C ILE A 85 -10.20 12.79 27.04
N VAL A 86 -9.78 11.70 26.39
CA VAL A 86 -9.76 11.58 24.93
C VAL A 86 -11.18 11.77 24.35
N ARG A 87 -12.16 11.03 24.86
CA ARG A 87 -13.57 11.15 24.41
C ARG A 87 -14.12 12.57 24.62
N LYS A 88 -13.72 13.25 25.70
CA LYS A 88 -14.09 14.66 25.93
C LYS A 88 -13.56 15.55 24.81
N PHE A 89 -12.25 15.51 24.51
CA PHE A 89 -11.65 16.37 23.48
C PHE A 89 -12.17 16.07 22.07
N ILE A 90 -12.50 14.81 21.77
CA ILE A 90 -13.11 14.45 20.49
C ILE A 90 -14.50 15.07 20.34
N LYS A 91 -15.36 14.95 21.35
CA LYS A 91 -16.70 15.57 21.36
C LYS A 91 -16.65 17.10 21.28
N GLU A 92 -15.63 17.71 21.86
CA GLU A 92 -15.38 19.16 21.80
C GLU A 92 -14.76 19.61 20.47
N LYS A 93 -14.52 18.70 19.52
CA LYS A 93 -13.82 18.96 18.24
C LYS A 93 -12.41 19.56 18.42
N ARG A 94 -11.73 19.14 19.49
CA ARG A 94 -10.35 19.51 19.81
C ARG A 94 -9.35 18.39 19.52
N LEU A 95 -9.82 17.17 19.33
CA LEU A 95 -9.03 16.03 18.90
C LEU A 95 -9.77 15.33 17.76
N PHE A 96 -9.12 15.14 16.61
CA PHE A 96 -9.70 14.48 15.44
C PHE A 96 -9.00 13.13 15.21
N ILE A 97 -9.77 12.08 14.91
CA ILE A 97 -9.28 10.69 14.74
C ILE A 97 -10.01 10.00 13.57
N GLY A 98 -9.40 8.97 12.99
CA GLY A 98 -9.96 8.27 11.82
C GLY A 98 -10.06 9.19 10.59
N PRO A 99 -10.74 8.77 9.52
CA PRO A 99 -11.77 7.72 9.46
C PRO A 99 -11.22 6.30 9.30
N CYS A 100 -9.94 6.14 8.98
CA CYS A 100 -9.36 4.83 8.73
C CYS A 100 -9.04 4.11 10.05
N TYR A 101 -9.01 2.78 10.02
CA TYR A 101 -8.41 2.02 11.11
C TYR A 101 -6.90 2.26 11.17
N THR A 102 -6.21 2.17 10.03
CA THR A 102 -4.79 2.53 9.86
C THR A 102 -4.52 3.15 8.49
N LEU A 103 -3.30 3.66 8.26
CA LEU A 103 -2.88 4.29 7.01
C LEU A 103 -2.29 3.26 6.04
N VAL A 104 -3.17 2.66 5.23
CA VAL A 104 -2.79 1.58 4.31
C VAL A 104 -2.16 2.09 3.02
N ASP A 105 -1.32 1.26 2.38
CA ASP A 105 -0.94 1.49 0.98
C ASP A 105 -2.13 1.17 0.06
N GLU A 106 -2.44 2.07 -0.87
CA GLU A 106 -3.61 1.95 -1.74
C GLU A 106 -3.43 0.83 -2.78
N PHE A 107 -2.27 0.70 -3.41
CA PHE A 107 -2.09 -0.25 -4.51
C PHE A 107 -1.91 -1.69 -4.03
N LEU A 108 -1.41 -1.88 -2.81
CA LEU A 108 -1.18 -3.19 -2.19
C LEU A 108 -2.35 -3.65 -1.30
N THR A 109 -3.46 -2.90 -1.26
CA THR A 109 -4.68 -3.23 -0.50
C THR A 109 -5.86 -3.36 -1.45
N ASP A 110 -6.57 -4.48 -1.39
CA ASP A 110 -7.76 -4.69 -2.22
C ASP A 110 -8.98 -3.89 -1.71
N LYS A 111 -10.03 -3.80 -2.53
CA LYS A 111 -11.23 -3.02 -2.15
C LYS A 111 -11.91 -3.58 -0.93
N THR A 112 -12.04 -4.91 -0.83
CA THR A 112 -12.68 -5.56 0.32
C THR A 112 -12.02 -5.11 1.62
N THR A 113 -10.69 -5.11 1.66
CA THR A 113 -9.94 -4.77 2.87
C THR A 113 -9.86 -3.25 3.09
N PHE A 114 -9.78 -2.44 2.04
CA PHE A 114 -9.86 -0.99 2.15
C PHE A 114 -11.23 -0.53 2.71
N GLU A 115 -12.33 -1.13 2.27
CA GLU A 115 -13.66 -0.89 2.84
C GLU A 115 -13.72 -1.33 4.31
N LYS A 116 -13.07 -2.44 4.69
CA LYS A 116 -12.94 -2.85 6.10
C LYS A 116 -12.10 -1.88 6.94
N ASN A 117 -11.08 -1.27 6.36
CA ASN A 117 -10.29 -0.23 7.01
C ASN A 117 -11.19 0.94 7.44
N LEU A 118 -12.08 1.37 6.54
CA LEU A 118 -13.07 2.43 6.80
C LEU A 118 -14.18 1.99 7.75
N GLU A 119 -14.76 0.81 7.53
CA GLU A 119 -15.85 0.28 8.37
C GLU A 119 -15.43 0.21 9.84
N ILE A 120 -14.25 -0.38 10.11
CA ILE A 120 -13.72 -0.51 11.47
C ILE A 120 -13.32 0.86 12.02
N GLY A 121 -12.62 1.67 11.23
CA GLY A 121 -12.16 3.00 11.65
C GLY A 121 -13.31 3.95 12.00
N LEU A 122 -14.32 4.06 11.14
CA LEU A 122 -15.51 4.89 11.36
C LEU A 122 -16.33 4.41 12.56
N LYS A 123 -16.55 3.09 12.68
CA LYS A 123 -17.24 2.50 13.84
C LYS A 123 -16.58 2.93 15.15
N ILE A 124 -15.25 2.85 15.22
CA ILE A 124 -14.49 3.26 16.40
C ILE A 124 -14.53 4.78 16.58
N SER A 125 -14.23 5.56 15.54
CA SER A 125 -14.23 7.03 15.64
C SER A 125 -15.57 7.59 16.10
N THR A 126 -16.68 7.09 15.55
CA THR A 126 -18.03 7.49 15.95
C THR A 126 -18.36 7.06 17.37
N ASP A 127 -17.94 5.87 17.82
CA ASP A 127 -18.08 5.47 19.22
C ASP A 127 -17.37 6.47 20.16
N PHE A 128 -16.16 6.90 19.81
CA PHE A 128 -15.42 7.94 20.53
C PHE A 128 -16.06 9.34 20.48
N GLY A 129 -17.05 9.53 19.60
CA GLY A 129 -17.82 10.77 19.44
C GLY A 129 -17.35 11.66 18.30
N CYS A 130 -16.48 11.18 17.41
CA CYS A 130 -16.01 11.94 16.25
C CYS A 130 -17.07 11.94 15.15
N THR A 131 -17.31 13.11 14.54
CA THR A 131 -18.35 13.33 13.52
C THR A 131 -17.84 13.91 12.21
N ASP A 132 -16.58 14.32 12.16
CA ASP A 132 -15.99 15.03 11.03
C ASP A 132 -14.79 14.22 10.52
N PHE A 133 -14.77 13.92 9.22
CA PHE A 133 -13.79 13.01 8.62
C PHE A 133 -13.14 13.59 7.37
N ILE A 134 -11.85 13.30 7.19
CA ILE A 134 -11.08 13.59 5.98
C ILE A 134 -10.39 12.27 5.58
N GLY A 135 -10.49 11.88 4.31
CA GLY A 135 -9.63 10.84 3.75
C GLY A 135 -8.18 11.32 3.78
N TYR A 136 -7.41 10.88 4.77
CA TYR A 136 -6.07 11.39 5.02
C TYR A 136 -5.02 10.45 4.44
N LEU A 137 -4.49 10.82 3.27
CA LEU A 137 -3.56 10.03 2.46
C LEU A 137 -2.25 10.81 2.29
N ALA A 138 -1.76 11.38 3.39
CA ALA A 138 -0.68 12.35 3.37
C ALA A 138 0.68 11.73 2.98
N ASP A 139 0.91 10.43 3.24
CA ASP A 139 2.16 9.75 2.89
C ASP A 139 1.99 8.52 1.98
N THR A 140 0.82 8.31 1.37
CA THR A 140 0.62 7.15 0.50
C THR A 140 1.47 7.23 -0.77
N PHE A 141 2.06 6.11 -1.21
CA PHE A 141 3.02 6.02 -2.31
C PHE A 141 2.35 6.03 -3.70
N GLY A 142 1.73 7.18 -3.99
CA GLY A 142 0.83 7.40 -5.14
C GLY A 142 -0.61 7.03 -4.80
N HIS A 143 -1.56 7.57 -5.57
CA HIS A 143 -2.99 7.41 -5.28
C HIS A 143 -3.78 6.79 -6.43
N SER A 144 -4.62 5.82 -6.11
CA SER A 144 -5.55 5.18 -7.04
C SER A 144 -6.72 6.11 -7.36
N GLN A 145 -7.13 6.15 -8.62
CA GLN A 145 -8.31 6.86 -9.08
C GLN A 145 -9.64 6.31 -8.49
N ASN A 146 -9.63 5.11 -7.93
CA ASN A 146 -10.82 4.47 -7.39
C ASN A 146 -11.11 4.82 -5.93
N ILE A 147 -10.11 5.30 -5.18
CA ILE A 147 -10.25 5.64 -3.75
C ILE A 147 -11.34 6.68 -3.48
N PRO A 148 -11.45 7.79 -4.25
CA PRO A 148 -12.47 8.78 -3.96
C PRO A 148 -13.91 8.24 -3.99
N LYS A 149 -14.21 7.30 -4.90
CA LYS A 149 -15.54 6.66 -4.94
C LYS A 149 -15.80 5.80 -3.70
N ILE A 150 -14.75 5.16 -3.15
CA ILE A 150 -14.87 4.39 -1.91
C ILE A 150 -15.12 5.35 -0.74
N PHE A 151 -14.38 6.45 -0.61
CA PHE A 151 -14.64 7.45 0.42
C PHE A 151 -16.07 8.01 0.35
N GLN A 152 -16.57 8.36 -0.85
CA GLN A 152 -17.95 8.82 -1.05
C GLN A 152 -18.98 7.79 -0.57
N LYS A 153 -18.77 6.49 -0.83
CA LYS A 153 -19.65 5.40 -0.33
C LYS A 153 -19.75 5.39 1.20
N PHE A 154 -18.72 5.85 1.90
CA PHE A 154 -18.68 5.96 3.36
C PHE A 154 -19.01 7.38 3.86
N GLY A 155 -19.53 8.27 3.01
CA GLY A 155 -19.95 9.63 3.39
C GLY A 155 -18.79 10.59 3.62
N ILE A 156 -17.59 10.27 3.13
CA ILE A 156 -16.40 11.12 3.22
C ILE A 156 -16.27 11.88 1.90
N ASP A 157 -16.32 13.21 1.98
CA ASP A 157 -16.35 14.15 0.84
C ASP A 157 -15.09 15.03 0.76
N LYS A 158 -14.12 14.82 1.66
CA LYS A 158 -12.86 15.57 1.77
C LYS A 158 -11.68 14.62 1.75
N CYS A 159 -10.61 15.00 1.05
CA CYS A 159 -9.39 14.21 0.97
C CYS A 159 -8.14 15.11 1.06
N VAL A 160 -7.08 14.58 1.66
CA VAL A 160 -5.75 15.21 1.66
C VAL A 160 -4.77 14.23 1.04
N VAL A 161 -3.98 14.71 0.09
CA VAL A 161 -2.95 13.96 -0.64
C VAL A 161 -1.66 14.76 -0.71
N TRP A 162 -0.56 14.12 -1.06
CA TRP A 162 0.72 14.81 -1.27
C TRP A 162 1.46 14.25 -2.47
N ARG A 163 1.73 12.95 -2.45
CA ARG A 163 2.58 12.30 -3.44
C ARG A 163 1.83 12.13 -4.76
N GLY A 164 2.56 12.18 -5.87
CA GLY A 164 2.00 11.86 -7.18
C GLY A 164 1.19 12.98 -7.85
N CYS A 165 1.11 14.17 -7.25
CA CYS A 165 0.27 15.28 -7.72
C CYS A 165 0.90 16.14 -8.84
N GLY A 166 2.22 16.02 -9.10
CA GLY A 166 2.88 16.87 -10.09
C GLY A 166 2.67 18.37 -9.83
N ASP A 167 2.14 19.08 -10.82
CA ASP A 167 1.91 20.54 -10.76
C ASP A 167 0.47 20.97 -10.39
N ILE A 168 -0.38 20.03 -9.95
CA ILE A 168 -1.78 20.28 -9.52
C ILE A 168 -1.85 21.36 -8.42
N PRO A 169 -2.85 22.28 -8.46
CA PRO A 169 -3.03 23.31 -7.44
C PRO A 169 -3.32 22.73 -6.04
N SER A 170 -3.23 23.57 -5.01
CA SER A 170 -3.49 23.17 -3.62
C SER A 170 -4.92 22.66 -3.42
N GLU A 171 -5.90 23.23 -4.10
CA GLU A 171 -7.30 22.77 -4.06
C GLU A 171 -7.74 22.24 -5.43
N PHE A 172 -8.30 21.04 -5.45
CA PHE A 172 -8.88 20.46 -6.66
C PHE A 172 -9.96 19.42 -6.36
N LYS A 173 -10.75 19.06 -7.35
CA LYS A 173 -11.61 17.86 -7.30
C LYS A 173 -10.86 16.63 -7.79
N PHE A 174 -10.82 15.59 -6.96
CA PHE A 174 -10.30 14.27 -7.33
C PHE A 174 -11.46 13.28 -7.43
N ASN A 175 -11.84 12.86 -8.64
CA ASN A 175 -12.98 11.97 -8.86
C ASN A 175 -14.25 12.40 -8.08
N GLY A 176 -14.52 13.71 -8.07
CA GLY A 176 -15.69 14.33 -7.43
C GLY A 176 -15.57 14.62 -5.93
N ILE A 177 -14.46 14.25 -5.27
CA ILE A 177 -14.16 14.63 -3.87
C ILE A 177 -13.33 15.91 -3.81
N ASP A 178 -13.67 16.80 -2.87
CA ASP A 178 -12.87 17.99 -2.59
C ASP A 178 -11.53 17.57 -1.97
N THR A 179 -10.43 17.86 -2.67
CA THR A 179 -9.11 17.35 -2.33
C THR A 179 -8.10 18.47 -2.16
N VAL A 180 -7.28 18.37 -1.12
CA VAL A 180 -6.14 19.25 -0.88
C VAL A 180 -4.84 18.55 -1.19
N ASN A 181 -4.03 19.14 -2.08
CA ASN A 181 -2.65 18.76 -2.35
C ASN A 181 -1.71 19.50 -1.37
N LEU A 182 -1.02 18.76 -0.51
CA LEU A 182 -0.01 19.33 0.38
C LEU A 182 1.26 19.69 -0.41
N ILE A 183 1.33 20.91 -0.93
CA ILE A 183 2.43 21.39 -1.81
C ILE A 183 3.83 21.18 -1.22
N ARG A 184 3.96 21.26 0.11
CA ARG A 184 5.23 21.05 0.84
C ARG A 184 5.21 19.81 1.73
N GLY A 185 4.29 18.89 1.48
CA GLY A 185 4.10 17.67 2.27
C GLY A 185 3.50 17.93 3.65
N TYR A 186 3.36 16.85 4.42
CA TYR A 186 2.93 16.92 5.83
C TYR A 186 4.11 17.19 6.78
N PHE A 187 5.35 17.01 6.32
CA PHE A 187 6.54 17.11 7.15
C PHE A 187 6.97 18.58 7.30
N MET A 188 6.72 19.16 8.47
CA MET A 188 7.10 20.52 8.86
C MET A 188 7.49 20.57 10.34
N ASP A 189 8.76 20.27 10.65
CA ASP A 189 9.34 20.18 12.00
C ASP A 189 9.96 21.50 12.50
N ILE A 190 9.70 22.60 11.80
CA ILE A 190 10.33 23.91 11.97
C ILE A 190 10.33 24.47 13.39
N PHE A 191 9.26 24.23 14.14
CA PHE A 191 9.14 24.72 15.51
C PHE A 191 9.93 23.86 16.50
N SER A 192 10.20 22.59 16.19
CA SER A 192 11.06 21.69 16.98
C SER A 192 12.54 21.79 16.61
N ALA A 193 12.87 22.33 15.44
CA ALA A 193 14.24 22.49 15.01
C ALA A 193 15.02 23.49 15.91
N PRO A 194 16.30 23.21 16.23
CA PRO A 194 17.12 24.03 17.14
C PRO A 194 17.63 25.31 16.46
N MET A 195 16.70 26.21 16.14
CA MET A 195 16.92 27.47 15.43
C MET A 195 16.33 28.65 16.21
N THR A 196 16.81 29.86 15.92
CA THR A 196 16.19 31.09 16.46
C THR A 196 14.83 31.36 15.79
N ILE A 197 14.02 32.24 16.40
CA ILE A 197 12.71 32.62 15.84
C ILE A 197 12.87 33.30 14.47
N GLU A 198 13.92 34.10 14.28
CA GLU A 198 14.22 34.75 13.01
C GLU A 198 14.50 33.73 11.91
N GLN A 199 15.33 32.73 12.20
CA GLN A 199 15.63 31.63 11.28
C GLN A 199 14.38 30.79 10.96
N LYS A 200 13.56 30.50 11.98
CA LYS A 200 12.26 29.82 11.78
C LYS A 200 11.34 30.64 10.89
N SER A 201 11.28 31.96 11.09
CA SER A 201 10.46 32.86 10.27
C SER A 201 10.93 32.91 8.81
N GLU A 202 12.23 33.02 8.56
CA GLU A 202 12.80 33.00 7.20
C GLU A 202 12.49 31.68 6.50
N TRP A 203 12.74 30.54 7.17
CA TRP A 203 12.47 29.24 6.59
C TRP A 203 10.97 28.97 6.38
N LEU A 204 10.10 29.44 7.28
CA LEU A 204 8.65 29.39 7.09
C LEU A 204 8.23 30.21 5.88
N LYS A 205 8.74 31.44 5.74
CA LYS A 205 8.42 32.30 4.61
C LYS A 205 8.72 31.61 3.28
N ASP A 206 9.89 30.99 3.14
CA ASP A 206 10.29 30.27 1.93
C ASP A 206 9.36 29.09 1.58
N ASN A 207 8.83 28.39 2.59
CA ASN A 207 7.85 27.32 2.36
C ASN A 207 6.46 27.89 2.05
N LEU A 208 6.04 28.94 2.74
CA LEU A 208 4.76 29.60 2.54
C LEU A 208 4.67 30.26 1.16
N ASP A 209 5.75 30.86 0.66
CA ASP A 209 5.81 31.40 -0.70
C ASP A 209 5.52 30.31 -1.74
N LYS A 210 6.10 29.11 -1.60
CA LYS A 210 5.85 27.97 -2.49
C LYS A 210 4.42 27.44 -2.39
N ILE A 211 3.84 27.42 -1.18
CA ILE A 211 2.44 27.04 -1.00
C ILE A 211 1.53 28.11 -1.62
N ALA A 212 1.85 29.39 -1.44
CA ALA A 212 1.10 30.53 -1.96
C ALA A 212 1.05 30.57 -3.49
N GLU A 213 2.08 30.07 -4.19
CA GLU A 213 2.11 29.94 -5.66
C GLU A 213 1.01 29.01 -6.20
N LYS A 214 0.52 28.08 -5.38
CA LYS A 214 -0.47 27.06 -5.77
C LYS A 214 -1.80 27.20 -5.01
N SER A 215 -1.93 28.21 -4.13
CA SER A 215 -3.09 28.42 -3.25
C SER A 215 -3.74 29.78 -3.48
N GLY A 216 -5.00 29.92 -3.07
CA GLY A 216 -5.71 31.19 -3.05
C GLY A 216 -5.27 32.13 -1.91
N ASP A 217 -6.24 32.78 -1.27
CA ASP A 217 -6.01 33.69 -0.13
C ASP A 217 -5.69 32.98 1.19
N TYR A 218 -6.04 31.69 1.26
CA TYR A 218 -5.78 30.81 2.40
C TYR A 218 -4.77 29.75 2.02
N LEU A 219 -3.87 29.45 2.95
CA LEU A 219 -2.88 28.36 2.82
C LEU A 219 -3.10 27.34 3.92
N LEU A 220 -2.87 26.05 3.64
CA LEU A 220 -2.84 25.00 4.65
C LEU A 220 -1.40 24.68 5.03
N LEU A 221 -1.09 24.71 6.33
CA LEU A 221 0.22 24.38 6.88
C LEU A 221 0.11 23.23 7.89
N PRO A 222 0.47 21.99 7.52
CA PRO A 222 0.72 20.95 8.52
C PRO A 222 1.91 21.36 9.38
N ILE A 223 1.77 21.29 10.71
CA ILE A 223 2.87 21.40 11.67
C ILE A 223 2.97 20.06 12.39
N GLY A 224 4.02 19.31 12.07
CA GLY A 224 4.19 17.93 12.48
C GLY A 224 5.19 17.22 11.58
N ALA A 225 5.58 16.00 11.96
CA ALA A 225 6.47 15.13 11.21
C ALA A 225 6.35 13.69 11.74
N ASP A 226 7.11 12.77 11.17
CA ASP A 226 7.15 11.36 11.57
C ASP A 226 7.55 11.24 13.06
N HIS A 227 6.65 10.65 13.85
CA HIS A 227 6.81 10.41 15.29
C HIS A 227 7.16 11.66 16.12
N LEU A 228 6.86 12.86 15.62
CA LEU A 228 7.19 14.13 16.26
C LEU A 228 6.11 14.53 17.27
N GLY A 229 6.53 15.01 18.44
CA GLY A 229 5.65 15.61 19.43
C GLY A 229 5.45 17.11 19.21
N VAL A 230 4.48 17.71 19.89
CA VAL A 230 4.23 19.15 19.80
C VAL A 230 5.06 19.90 20.83
N GLU A 231 5.76 20.98 20.42
CA GLU A 231 6.51 21.81 21.36
C GLU A 231 5.60 22.46 22.42
N PRO A 232 5.98 22.46 23.71
CA PRO A 232 5.13 23.01 24.78
C PRO A 232 4.84 24.51 24.71
N ASP A 233 5.62 25.26 23.94
CA ASP A 233 5.54 26.70 23.71
C ASP A 233 5.15 27.04 22.25
N ILE A 234 4.62 26.06 21.48
CA ILE A 234 4.31 26.23 20.05
C ILE A 234 3.48 27.47 19.72
N ALA A 235 2.49 27.81 20.55
CA ALA A 235 1.65 28.99 20.34
C ALA A 235 2.44 30.30 20.50
N GLU A 236 3.33 30.35 21.49
CA GLU A 236 4.20 31.50 21.77
C GLU A 236 5.22 31.67 20.63
N GLN A 237 5.80 30.57 20.14
CA GLN A 237 6.70 30.61 18.99
C GLN A 237 5.99 31.12 17.72
N ILE A 238 4.76 30.68 17.46
CA ILE A 238 3.97 31.15 16.31
C ILE A 238 3.63 32.63 16.43
N GLU A 239 3.28 33.11 17.63
CA GLU A 239 3.03 34.53 17.87
C GLU A 239 4.28 35.36 17.54
N GLN A 240 5.46 34.92 18.01
CA GLN A 240 6.72 35.61 17.73
C GLN A 240 7.06 35.59 16.23
N VAL A 241 6.92 34.46 15.55
CA VAL A 241 7.11 34.35 14.10
C VAL A 241 6.15 35.29 13.33
N ASN A 242 4.88 35.38 13.73
CA ASN A 242 3.90 36.26 13.08
C ASN A 242 4.27 37.74 13.16
N THR A 243 5.06 38.15 14.16
CA THR A 243 5.58 39.53 14.24
C THR A 243 6.64 39.82 13.18
N LEU A 244 7.32 38.78 12.68
CA LEU A 244 8.40 38.87 11.69
C LEU A 244 7.91 38.61 10.26
N LEU A 245 6.84 37.84 10.08
CA LEU A 245 6.23 37.61 8.77
C LEU A 245 5.44 38.82 8.29
N ASN A 246 5.82 39.42 7.16
CA ASN A 246 5.13 40.58 6.58
C ASN A 246 3.96 40.19 5.67
N ASP A 247 4.04 39.03 5.00
CA ASP A 247 3.11 38.61 3.95
C ASP A 247 2.04 37.61 4.45
N TYR A 248 2.26 37.00 5.62
CA TYR A 248 1.46 35.89 6.12
C TYR A 248 1.09 36.07 7.60
N GLU A 249 -0.09 35.57 7.96
CA GLU A 249 -0.53 35.44 9.35
C GLU A 249 -0.88 33.97 9.62
N ILE A 250 -0.09 33.30 10.46
CA ILE A 250 -0.28 31.90 10.86
C ILE A 250 -1.28 31.80 12.00
N LYS A 251 -2.35 31.02 11.79
CA LYS A 251 -3.40 30.75 12.78
C LYS A 251 -3.45 29.26 13.09
N LEU A 252 -3.19 28.90 14.34
CA LEU A 252 -3.44 27.55 14.84
C LEU A 252 -4.93 27.23 14.78
N SER A 253 -5.26 26.16 14.07
CA SER A 253 -6.64 25.71 13.81
C SER A 253 -6.61 24.21 13.47
N ASN A 254 -7.53 23.78 12.62
CA ASN A 254 -7.69 22.40 12.15
C ASN A 254 -7.93 22.38 10.62
N PRO A 255 -7.69 21.23 9.95
CA PRO A 255 -7.86 21.15 8.50
C PRO A 255 -9.32 21.36 8.05
N PHE A 256 -10.33 21.06 8.88
CA PHE A 256 -11.73 21.25 8.50
C PHE A 256 -12.10 22.72 8.29
N GLU A 257 -11.55 23.63 9.10
CA GLU A 257 -11.75 25.07 8.87
C GLU A 257 -11.12 25.52 7.56
N TYR A 258 -9.98 24.95 7.16
CA TYR A 258 -9.40 25.22 5.84
C TYR A 258 -10.36 24.84 4.72
N PHE A 259 -10.86 23.61 4.69
CA PHE A 259 -11.84 23.14 3.69
C PHE A 259 -13.06 24.07 3.58
N LYS A 260 -13.54 24.59 4.71
CA LYS A 260 -14.67 25.52 4.74
C LYS A 260 -14.33 26.89 4.12
N LEU A 261 -13.12 27.40 4.36
CA LEU A 261 -12.66 28.69 3.84
C LEU A 261 -12.40 28.63 2.33
N VAL A 262 -11.87 27.51 1.82
CA VAL A 262 -11.53 27.33 0.39
C VAL A 262 -12.59 26.60 -0.42
N LYS A 263 -13.80 26.39 0.12
CA LYS A 263 -14.87 25.59 -0.53
C LYS A 263 -15.18 25.95 -1.99
N ASN A 264 -14.99 27.21 -2.38
CA ASN A 264 -15.26 27.70 -3.73
C ASN A 264 -14.08 27.48 -4.71
N ASN A 265 -12.93 26.99 -4.22
CA ASN A 265 -11.73 26.78 -5.01
C ASN A 265 -11.69 25.38 -5.64
N PHE A 266 -12.26 24.35 -4.99
CA PHE A 266 -12.17 22.96 -5.44
C PHE A 266 -12.72 22.74 -6.86
N SER A 267 -13.77 23.46 -7.25
CA SER A 267 -14.38 23.32 -8.58
C SER A 267 -13.57 23.95 -9.71
N GLN A 268 -12.43 24.59 -9.43
CA GLN A 268 -11.61 25.26 -10.45
C GLN A 268 -10.68 24.30 -11.21
N TYR A 269 -10.37 23.15 -10.64
CA TYR A 269 -9.52 22.13 -11.25
C TYR A 269 -10.07 20.73 -10.94
N GLU A 270 -10.12 19.86 -11.93
CA GLU A 270 -10.60 18.49 -11.78
C GLU A 270 -9.55 17.50 -12.32
N TRP A 271 -9.26 16.47 -11.54
CA TRP A 271 -8.39 15.36 -11.91
C TRP A 271 -9.11 14.04 -11.64
N ASN A 272 -9.14 13.15 -12.62
CA ASN A 272 -9.90 11.89 -12.51
C ASN A 272 -9.06 10.63 -12.74
N ASN A 273 -7.75 10.79 -13.00
CA ASN A 273 -6.82 9.67 -13.18
C ASN A 273 -6.02 9.40 -11.90
N GLU A 274 -5.16 8.38 -11.90
CA GLU A 274 -4.23 8.14 -10.79
C GLU A 274 -3.33 9.35 -10.51
N LEU A 275 -2.92 9.53 -9.25
CA LEU A 275 -1.87 10.48 -8.86
C LEU A 275 -0.56 9.71 -8.69
N ARG A 276 0.17 9.56 -9.79
CA ARG A 276 1.46 8.83 -9.85
C ARG A 276 2.55 9.63 -10.55
N ASP A 277 2.43 10.95 -10.60
CA ASP A 277 3.47 11.83 -11.15
C ASP A 277 4.59 12.04 -10.11
N ASN A 278 5.76 11.47 -10.39
CA ASN A 278 6.94 11.58 -9.52
C ASN A 278 7.89 12.74 -9.86
N SER A 279 7.47 13.69 -10.69
CA SER A 279 8.30 14.83 -11.11
C SER A 279 8.60 15.83 -9.99
N LYS A 280 7.76 15.89 -8.95
CA LYS A 280 7.91 16.80 -7.80
C LYS A 280 8.10 16.11 -6.46
N THR A 281 7.57 14.90 -6.32
CA THR A 281 7.54 14.14 -5.06
C THR A 281 7.87 12.68 -5.36
N PHE A 282 8.53 11.99 -4.43
CA PHE A 282 8.79 10.57 -4.62
C PHE A 282 7.53 9.74 -4.42
N ILE A 283 7.31 8.74 -5.27
CA ILE A 283 6.21 7.75 -5.18
C ILE A 283 6.72 6.33 -4.92
N LEU A 284 8.05 6.13 -4.83
CA LEU A 284 8.68 4.97 -4.19
C LEU A 284 8.26 3.61 -4.80
N GLN A 285 8.38 3.50 -6.12
CA GLN A 285 7.80 2.40 -6.91
C GLN A 285 8.41 1.02 -6.65
N GLY A 286 9.61 0.94 -6.07
CA GLY A 286 10.24 -0.33 -5.71
C GLY A 286 9.60 -1.03 -4.51
N SER A 287 8.72 -0.34 -3.79
CA SER A 287 7.93 -0.88 -2.68
C SER A 287 6.97 -1.98 -3.10
N TYR A 288 6.50 -1.97 -4.36
CA TYR A 288 5.54 -2.94 -4.87
C TYR A 288 6.10 -4.36 -4.90
N SER A 289 7.42 -4.53 -5.02
CA SER A 289 8.10 -5.84 -5.08
C SER A 289 9.07 -6.12 -3.93
N ALA A 290 9.38 -5.13 -3.08
CA ALA A 290 10.23 -5.33 -1.92
C ALA A 290 9.61 -6.36 -0.96
N ARG A 291 10.41 -7.34 -0.52
CA ARG A 291 9.95 -8.43 0.36
C ARG A 291 8.69 -9.14 -0.18
N THR A 292 8.78 -9.65 -1.41
CA THR A 292 7.72 -10.38 -2.14
C THR A 292 6.90 -11.33 -1.26
N LYS A 293 7.53 -12.04 -0.31
CA LYS A 293 6.82 -12.94 0.61
C LYS A 293 5.68 -12.24 1.39
N LEU A 294 5.86 -10.97 1.78
CA LEU A 294 4.81 -10.18 2.45
C LEU A 294 3.57 -10.01 1.57
N LYS A 295 3.76 -9.71 0.27
CA LYS A 295 2.68 -9.53 -0.70
C LYS A 295 1.93 -10.84 -0.98
N GLN A 296 2.64 -11.96 -0.97
CA GLN A 296 2.06 -13.31 -1.07
C GLN A 296 1.20 -13.64 0.14
N TYR A 297 1.68 -13.39 1.36
CA TYR A 297 0.86 -13.57 2.56
C TYR A 297 -0.33 -12.62 2.57
N ASN A 298 -0.16 -11.36 2.18
CA ASN A 298 -1.25 -10.39 2.08
C ASN A 298 -2.36 -10.91 1.16
N THR A 299 -2.02 -11.27 -0.08
CA THR A 299 -2.98 -11.81 -1.06
C THR A 299 -3.71 -13.04 -0.53
N LYS A 300 -2.96 -13.97 0.08
CA LYS A 300 -3.53 -15.19 0.66
C LYS A 300 -4.47 -14.89 1.83
N CYS A 301 -4.06 -14.03 2.76
CA CYS A 301 -4.84 -13.69 3.95
C CYS A 301 -6.10 -12.90 3.59
N THR A 302 -5.99 -11.95 2.69
CA THR A 302 -7.14 -11.20 2.16
C THR A 302 -8.18 -12.14 1.57
N TYR A 303 -7.76 -13.03 0.66
CA TYR A 303 -8.66 -14.01 0.06
C TYR A 303 -9.29 -14.94 1.12
N LEU A 304 -8.49 -15.61 1.96
CA LEU A 304 -9.01 -16.54 2.96
C LEU A 304 -9.95 -15.87 3.97
N LEU A 305 -9.65 -14.64 4.37
CA LEU A 305 -10.45 -13.90 5.32
C LEU A 305 -11.78 -13.43 4.71
N GLU A 306 -11.77 -13.01 3.44
CA GLU A 306 -13.01 -12.74 2.71
C GLU A 306 -13.87 -14.01 2.60
N GLN A 307 -13.28 -15.16 2.26
CA GLN A 307 -14.01 -16.43 2.16
C GLN A 307 -14.59 -16.88 3.51
N ALA A 308 -13.79 -16.82 4.58
CA ALA A 308 -14.25 -17.14 5.93
C ALA A 308 -15.41 -16.22 6.37
N ASN A 309 -15.32 -14.92 6.05
CA ASN A 309 -16.38 -13.97 6.37
C ASN A 309 -17.65 -14.19 5.53
N LYS A 310 -17.54 -14.50 4.23
CA LYS A 310 -18.70 -14.85 3.39
C LYS A 310 -19.38 -16.12 3.89
N LEU A 311 -18.61 -17.17 4.17
CA LEU A 311 -19.11 -18.45 4.68
C LEU A 311 -19.80 -18.30 6.03
N GLN A 312 -19.20 -17.57 6.98
CA GLN A 312 -19.82 -17.39 8.28
C GLN A 312 -21.14 -16.62 8.15
N GLN A 313 -21.19 -15.54 7.36
CA GLN A 313 -22.44 -14.80 7.11
C GLN A 313 -23.54 -15.66 6.45
N LYS A 314 -23.16 -16.61 5.58
CA LYS A 314 -24.09 -17.57 4.96
C LYS A 314 -24.74 -18.50 5.99
N TYR A 315 -24.00 -18.92 7.01
CA TYR A 315 -24.44 -19.92 7.99
C TYR A 315 -24.75 -19.36 9.40
N GLY A 316 -24.53 -18.07 9.64
CA GLY A 316 -24.78 -17.41 10.92
C GLY A 316 -23.86 -16.22 11.18
N SER A 317 -23.48 -16.02 12.44
CA SER A 317 -22.63 -14.90 12.84
C SER A 317 -21.77 -15.20 14.07
N GLU A 318 -21.54 -16.50 14.34
CA GLU A 318 -20.87 -16.97 15.56
C GLU A 318 -19.40 -16.54 15.64
N TYR A 319 -18.79 -16.23 14.50
CA TYR A 319 -17.37 -15.86 14.39
C TYR A 319 -17.11 -14.36 14.22
N ASN A 320 -18.14 -13.49 14.30
CA ASN A 320 -18.01 -12.05 14.02
C ASN A 320 -16.84 -11.36 14.76
N SER A 321 -16.67 -11.64 16.05
CA SER A 321 -15.61 -11.02 16.87
C SER A 321 -14.21 -11.46 16.43
N VAL A 322 -14.05 -12.73 16.07
CA VAL A 322 -12.77 -13.30 15.64
C VAL A 322 -12.44 -12.88 14.20
N ILE A 323 -13.45 -12.72 13.33
CA ILE A 323 -13.28 -12.13 12.00
C ILE A 323 -12.85 -10.66 12.11
N GLU A 324 -13.50 -9.85 12.95
CA GLU A 324 -13.09 -8.46 13.17
C GLU A 324 -11.64 -8.40 13.72
N TYR A 325 -11.28 -9.29 14.64
CA TYR A 325 -9.91 -9.44 15.13
C TYR A 325 -8.91 -9.76 14.01
N ALA A 326 -9.23 -10.72 13.13
CA ALA A 326 -8.37 -11.08 12.01
C ALA A 326 -8.23 -9.93 11.00
N TYR A 327 -9.29 -9.17 10.71
CA TYR A 327 -9.19 -7.97 9.87
C TYR A 327 -8.31 -6.90 10.51
N LYS A 328 -8.40 -6.69 11.83
CA LYS A 328 -7.52 -5.77 12.56
C LYS A 328 -6.05 -6.20 12.48
N LEU A 329 -5.75 -7.50 12.49
CA LEU A 329 -4.39 -8.01 12.27
C LEU A 329 -3.92 -7.77 10.84
N LEU A 330 -4.78 -8.02 9.84
CA LEU A 330 -4.47 -7.80 8.43
C LEU A 330 -4.17 -6.33 8.16
N LEU A 331 -5.05 -5.44 8.62
CA LEU A 331 -4.90 -4.00 8.47
C LEU A 331 -3.62 -3.49 9.13
N LYS A 332 -3.26 -3.98 10.34
CA LYS A 332 -1.99 -3.63 10.98
C LYS A 332 -0.77 -3.97 10.10
N ASN A 333 -0.82 -5.04 9.31
CA ASN A 333 0.23 -5.38 8.34
C ASN A 333 0.12 -4.58 7.03
N GLN A 334 -1.06 -4.06 6.70
CA GLN A 334 -1.32 -3.24 5.51
C GLN A 334 -1.02 -1.76 5.69
N ALA A 335 -0.73 -1.30 6.91
CA ALA A 335 -0.10 -0.01 7.12
C ALA A 335 1.09 0.14 6.16
N HIS A 336 1.21 1.29 5.50
CA HIS A 336 2.04 1.44 4.29
C HIS A 336 3.48 0.92 4.50
N ASP A 337 4.19 1.30 5.58
CA ASP A 337 5.54 0.81 5.85
C ASP A 337 5.65 -0.71 6.12
N GLY A 338 4.57 -1.32 6.61
CA GLY A 338 4.46 -2.76 6.81
C GLY A 338 4.35 -3.50 5.47
N ILE A 339 3.33 -3.16 4.67
CA ILE A 339 3.06 -3.88 3.41
C ILE A 339 4.04 -3.52 2.30
N CYS A 340 4.53 -2.29 2.25
CA CYS A 340 5.57 -1.86 1.30
C CYS A 340 6.90 -2.59 1.54
N GLY A 341 7.09 -3.20 2.71
CA GLY A 341 8.29 -4.00 2.99
C GLY A 341 9.53 -3.16 3.28
N CYS A 342 9.32 -1.90 3.70
CA CYS A 342 10.36 -0.87 3.89
C CYS A 342 10.70 -0.60 5.37
N SER A 343 10.53 -1.60 6.21
CA SER A 343 10.84 -1.56 7.64
C SER A 343 12.01 -2.49 8.00
N THR A 344 12.40 -2.48 9.28
CA THR A 344 13.46 -3.38 9.77
C THR A 344 13.06 -4.86 9.67
N ASP A 345 14.05 -5.75 9.68
CA ASP A 345 13.81 -7.19 9.65
C ASP A 345 12.96 -7.67 10.84
N LEU A 346 13.12 -7.06 12.02
CA LEU A 346 12.31 -7.37 13.20
C LEU A 346 10.82 -7.06 12.99
N VAL A 347 10.51 -5.90 12.38
CA VAL A 347 9.13 -5.52 12.04
C VAL A 347 8.51 -6.60 11.14
N HIS A 348 9.23 -7.00 10.09
CA HIS A 348 8.67 -7.94 9.13
C HIS A 348 8.55 -9.37 9.65
N ARG A 349 9.40 -9.81 10.58
CA ARG A 349 9.17 -11.07 11.32
C ARG A 349 7.88 -11.04 12.13
N GLU A 350 7.55 -9.89 12.75
CA GLU A 350 6.26 -9.71 13.42
C GLU A 350 5.10 -9.70 12.42
N ASN A 351 5.25 -9.06 11.24
CA ASN A 351 4.23 -9.10 10.20
C ASN A 351 3.90 -10.54 9.77
N ILE A 352 4.91 -11.38 9.55
CA ILE A 352 4.71 -12.81 9.23
C ILE A 352 3.89 -13.51 10.32
N THR A 353 4.19 -13.25 11.59
CA THR A 353 3.44 -13.84 12.72
C THR A 353 1.96 -13.44 12.68
N ARG A 354 1.64 -12.18 12.37
CA ARG A 354 0.24 -11.73 12.24
C ARG A 354 -0.47 -12.42 11.07
N TYR A 355 0.21 -12.61 9.94
CA TYR A 355 -0.35 -13.37 8.80
C TYR A 355 -0.61 -14.83 9.13
N GLU A 356 0.30 -15.50 9.83
CA GLU A 356 0.13 -16.90 10.25
C GLU A 356 -1.08 -17.06 11.18
N LYS A 357 -1.31 -16.11 12.10
CA LYS A 357 -2.51 -16.09 12.94
C LYS A 357 -3.79 -15.95 12.13
N ILE A 358 -3.81 -15.10 11.11
CA ILE A 358 -4.97 -14.94 10.22
C ILE A 358 -5.25 -16.25 9.46
N ILE A 359 -4.21 -16.91 8.94
CA ILE A 359 -4.35 -18.20 8.24
C ILE A 359 -4.91 -19.27 9.18
N GLN A 360 -4.42 -19.35 10.43
CA GLN A 360 -4.94 -20.28 11.44
C GLN A 360 -6.43 -20.03 11.71
N ILE A 361 -6.82 -18.77 11.95
CA ILE A 361 -8.21 -18.38 12.21
C ILE A 361 -9.11 -18.75 11.03
N THR A 362 -8.74 -18.31 9.82
CA THR A 362 -9.57 -18.48 8.62
C THR A 362 -9.73 -19.95 8.24
N ASN A 363 -8.65 -20.73 8.24
CA ASN A 363 -8.73 -22.17 7.99
C ASN A 363 -9.59 -22.90 9.02
N THR A 364 -9.49 -22.53 10.30
CA THR A 364 -10.31 -23.10 11.39
C THR A 364 -11.79 -22.83 11.13
N ILE A 365 -12.17 -21.58 10.90
CA ILE A 365 -13.58 -21.18 10.65
C ILE A 365 -14.13 -21.90 9.41
N ILE A 366 -13.38 -21.89 8.31
CA ILE A 366 -13.79 -22.54 7.06
C ILE A 366 -14.00 -24.04 7.29
N GLU A 367 -13.09 -24.70 8.00
CA GLU A 367 -13.14 -26.14 8.24
C GLU A 367 -14.26 -26.55 9.19
N GLU A 368 -14.50 -25.79 10.27
CA GLU A 368 -15.63 -26.03 11.18
C GLU A 368 -16.97 -25.90 10.43
N LEU A 369 -17.14 -24.84 9.63
CA LEU A 369 -18.34 -24.66 8.81
C LEU A 369 -18.46 -25.78 7.77
N ARG A 370 -17.35 -26.17 7.13
CA ARG A 370 -17.32 -27.28 6.16
C ARG A 370 -17.78 -28.58 6.78
N LEU A 371 -17.29 -28.93 7.97
CA LEU A 371 -17.67 -30.15 8.68
C LEU A 371 -19.14 -30.12 9.13
N LYS A 372 -19.59 -28.99 9.67
CA LYS A 372 -20.96 -28.77 10.16
C LYS A 372 -21.99 -28.83 9.04
N HIS A 373 -21.70 -28.21 7.89
CA HIS A 373 -22.63 -28.05 6.77
C HIS A 373 -22.33 -28.96 5.56
N LYS A 374 -21.25 -29.76 5.63
CA LYS A 374 -20.87 -30.79 4.65
C LYS A 374 -20.68 -30.31 3.21
N PHE A 375 -20.20 -29.07 3.02
CA PHE A 375 -19.77 -28.60 1.70
C PHE A 375 -18.33 -29.01 1.39
N LYS A 376 -17.89 -28.83 0.14
CA LYS A 376 -16.51 -29.07 -0.28
C LYS A 376 -15.81 -27.74 -0.51
N THR A 377 -14.51 -27.67 -0.22
CA THR A 377 -13.67 -26.50 -0.52
C THR A 377 -12.69 -26.82 -1.66
N PRO A 378 -12.13 -25.80 -2.34
CA PRO A 378 -11.12 -26.00 -3.40
C PRO A 378 -9.89 -26.77 -2.92
N ILE A 379 -9.51 -26.60 -1.66
CA ILE A 379 -8.46 -27.38 -0.98
C ILE A 379 -9.02 -27.85 0.35
N MET A 380 -8.92 -29.15 0.64
CA MET A 380 -9.27 -29.73 1.94
C MET A 380 -8.44 -30.96 2.27
N GLN A 381 -8.43 -31.32 3.54
CA GLN A 381 -7.81 -32.54 4.04
C GLN A 381 -8.84 -33.65 4.20
N SER A 382 -8.45 -34.87 3.84
CA SER A 382 -9.30 -36.05 3.94
C SER A 382 -8.46 -37.30 4.10
N LYS A 383 -8.95 -38.27 4.87
CA LYS A 383 -8.38 -39.64 4.90
C LYS A 383 -8.78 -40.46 3.67
N GLU A 384 -9.88 -40.08 3.01
CA GLU A 384 -10.40 -40.73 1.82
C GLU A 384 -10.07 -39.93 0.56
N LEU A 385 -9.81 -40.61 -0.55
CA LEU A 385 -9.63 -39.99 -1.86
C LEU A 385 -10.99 -39.61 -2.46
N ILE A 386 -11.03 -38.47 -3.13
CA ILE A 386 -12.26 -37.94 -3.71
C ILE A 386 -12.08 -37.89 -5.24
N PRO A 387 -12.98 -38.48 -6.04
CA PRO A 387 -12.77 -38.66 -7.48
C PRO A 387 -12.42 -37.39 -8.28
N GLU A 388 -12.91 -36.22 -7.84
CA GLU A 388 -12.72 -34.92 -8.51
C GLU A 388 -11.50 -34.13 -7.99
N TYR A 389 -10.72 -34.72 -7.08
CA TYR A 389 -9.61 -34.08 -6.42
C TYR A 389 -8.30 -34.81 -6.70
N LYS A 390 -7.23 -34.04 -6.84
CA LYS A 390 -5.86 -34.55 -6.90
C LYS A 390 -5.19 -34.46 -5.54
N ILE A 391 -4.36 -35.45 -5.23
CA ILE A 391 -3.48 -35.43 -4.06
C ILE A 391 -2.36 -34.43 -4.33
N ILE A 392 -2.25 -33.38 -3.51
CA ILE A 392 -1.14 -32.42 -3.58
C ILE A 392 -0.08 -32.70 -2.52
N SER A 393 -0.48 -33.27 -1.38
CA SER A 393 0.45 -33.73 -0.34
C SER A 393 -0.20 -34.79 0.54
N LYS A 394 0.64 -35.51 1.29
CA LYS A 394 0.25 -36.55 2.23
C LYS A 394 1.06 -36.36 3.50
N HIS A 395 0.42 -36.47 4.66
CA HIS A 395 1.10 -36.48 5.95
C HIS A 395 0.43 -37.46 6.91
N PHE A 396 1.15 -37.86 7.95
CA PHE A 396 0.60 -38.70 9.02
C PHE A 396 -0.02 -37.80 10.09
N GLY A 397 -1.30 -38.01 10.39
CA GLY A 397 -2.08 -37.12 11.25
C GLY A 397 -3.46 -37.69 11.58
N VAL A 398 -4.34 -36.84 12.11
CA VAL A 398 -5.70 -37.24 12.49
C VAL A 398 -6.73 -36.49 11.66
N GLU A 399 -7.90 -37.09 11.45
CA GLU A 399 -8.97 -36.47 10.67
C GLU A 399 -9.49 -35.20 11.35
N ASN A 400 -9.69 -34.14 10.57
CA ASN A 400 -10.17 -32.86 11.09
C ASN A 400 -11.47 -33.00 11.88
N SER A 401 -12.40 -33.87 11.48
CA SER A 401 -13.64 -34.10 12.23
C SER A 401 -13.42 -34.51 13.69
N LEU A 402 -12.27 -35.11 14.02
CA LEU A 402 -11.89 -35.45 15.38
C LEU A 402 -11.16 -34.29 16.07
N LEU A 403 -10.29 -33.58 15.35
CA LEU A 403 -9.59 -32.39 15.86
C LEU A 403 -10.54 -31.26 16.30
N TYR A 404 -11.61 -31.02 15.53
CA TYR A 404 -12.60 -29.98 15.83
C TYR A 404 -13.72 -30.47 16.76
N ASN A 405 -13.71 -31.73 17.19
CA ASN A 405 -14.70 -32.26 18.11
C ASN A 405 -14.30 -31.96 19.57
N THR A 406 -14.90 -30.92 20.15
CA THR A 406 -14.62 -30.51 21.55
C THR A 406 -15.02 -31.52 22.62
N GLN A 407 -15.74 -32.60 22.25
CA GLN A 407 -16.14 -33.69 23.15
C GLN A 407 -15.27 -34.95 23.00
N LYS A 408 -14.25 -34.92 22.13
CA LYS A 408 -13.34 -36.05 21.91
C LYS A 408 -11.89 -35.56 21.90
N ILE A 409 -10.99 -36.45 22.26
CA ILE A 409 -9.55 -36.23 22.17
C ILE A 409 -9.02 -37.26 21.17
N PRO A 410 -8.22 -36.86 20.16
CA PRO A 410 -7.55 -37.81 19.29
C PRO A 410 -6.62 -38.72 20.10
N VAL A 411 -6.73 -40.03 19.90
CA VAL A 411 -5.82 -41.03 20.49
C VAL A 411 -4.84 -41.54 19.44
N THR A 412 -3.80 -42.26 19.88
CA THR A 412 -2.73 -42.77 19.01
C THR A 412 -3.30 -43.63 17.86
N GLU A 413 -4.37 -44.38 18.12
CA GLU A 413 -5.04 -45.26 17.16
C GLU A 413 -5.78 -44.49 16.04
N ASP A 414 -6.06 -43.20 16.23
CA ASP A 414 -6.72 -42.36 15.23
C ASP A 414 -5.75 -41.82 14.17
N PHE A 415 -4.44 -41.93 14.40
CA PHE A 415 -3.44 -41.42 13.46
C PHE A 415 -3.38 -42.30 12.21
N THR A 416 -3.51 -41.64 11.07
CA THR A 416 -3.53 -42.27 9.76
C THR A 416 -2.93 -41.34 8.72
N ASP A 417 -2.93 -41.81 7.48
CA ASP A 417 -2.55 -41.00 6.33
C ASP A 417 -3.65 -39.99 5.99
N ILE A 418 -3.32 -38.71 6.06
CA ILE A 418 -4.20 -37.61 5.68
C ILE A 418 -3.68 -36.99 4.38
N TYR A 419 -4.56 -36.98 3.38
CA TYR A 419 -4.29 -36.41 2.07
C TYR A 419 -4.77 -34.96 2.03
N THR A 420 -3.91 -34.06 1.59
CA THR A 420 -4.34 -32.74 1.14
C THR A 420 -4.77 -32.87 -0.32
N LEU A 421 -6.03 -32.54 -0.56
CA LEU A 421 -6.71 -32.71 -1.83
C LEU A 421 -7.00 -31.33 -2.45
N LYS A 422 -6.68 -31.14 -3.73
CA LYS A 422 -7.02 -29.94 -4.52
C LYS A 422 -8.06 -30.30 -5.58
N TYR A 423 -9.14 -29.54 -5.63
CA TYR A 423 -10.18 -29.67 -6.64
C TYR A 423 -9.58 -29.41 -8.01
N PHE A 424 -9.80 -30.33 -8.96
CA PHE A 424 -9.24 -30.22 -10.29
C PHE A 424 -10.26 -30.63 -11.36
N PRO A 425 -11.14 -29.71 -11.79
CA PRO A 425 -12.14 -30.04 -12.80
C PRO A 425 -11.46 -30.36 -14.14
N ALA A 426 -11.94 -31.42 -14.80
CA ALA A 426 -11.49 -31.76 -16.15
C ALA A 426 -11.88 -30.62 -17.10
N THR A 427 -10.91 -29.79 -17.49
CA THR A 427 -11.15 -28.64 -18.37
C THR A 427 -10.41 -28.88 -19.68
N LYS A 428 -11.12 -28.81 -20.82
CA LYS A 428 -10.47 -28.78 -22.13
C LYS A 428 -9.78 -27.44 -22.29
N THR A 429 -8.45 -27.46 -22.40
CA THR A 429 -7.65 -26.27 -22.67
C THR A 429 -7.43 -26.12 -24.18
N ASP A 430 -7.59 -24.90 -24.70
CA ASP A 430 -7.17 -24.53 -26.06
C ASP A 430 -5.72 -24.04 -26.09
N LEU A 431 -5.08 -23.92 -24.92
CA LEU A 431 -3.71 -23.46 -24.73
C LEU A 431 -2.72 -24.59 -25.00
N LYS A 432 -1.65 -24.26 -25.71
CA LYS A 432 -0.54 -25.15 -26.03
C LYS A 432 0.78 -24.51 -25.62
N LEU A 433 1.54 -25.22 -24.79
CA LEU A 433 2.89 -24.85 -24.37
C LEU A 433 3.91 -25.73 -25.08
N GLU A 434 4.86 -25.15 -25.77
CA GLU A 434 5.93 -25.86 -26.48
C GLU A 434 7.31 -25.27 -26.13
N VAL A 435 8.32 -26.14 -26.06
CA VAL A 435 9.73 -25.72 -26.01
C VAL A 435 10.39 -26.14 -27.32
N ARG A 436 10.87 -25.17 -28.08
CA ARG A 436 11.54 -25.39 -29.38
C ARG A 436 12.75 -24.48 -29.49
N ASN A 437 13.89 -25.04 -29.90
CA ASN A 437 15.15 -24.31 -30.07
C ASN A 437 15.56 -23.50 -28.82
N GLY A 438 15.35 -24.06 -27.62
CA GLY A 438 15.66 -23.38 -26.36
C GLY A 438 14.74 -22.21 -26.01
N GLN A 439 13.56 -22.12 -26.63
CA GLN A 439 12.58 -21.06 -26.38
C GLN A 439 11.23 -21.64 -25.97
N ILE A 440 10.55 -20.98 -25.03
CA ILE A 440 9.20 -21.35 -24.59
C ILE A 440 8.19 -20.55 -25.40
N PHE A 441 7.21 -21.22 -26.00
CA PHE A 441 6.09 -20.58 -26.67
C PHE A 441 4.78 -21.03 -26.07
N LEU A 442 3.89 -20.06 -25.85
CA LEU A 442 2.50 -20.28 -25.52
C LEU A 442 1.66 -19.89 -26.72
N SER A 443 0.70 -20.74 -27.10
CA SER A 443 -0.23 -20.46 -28.19
C SER A 443 -1.64 -20.96 -27.87
N ASN A 444 -2.63 -20.49 -28.62
CA ASN A 444 -3.98 -21.05 -28.61
C ASN A 444 -4.43 -21.51 -30.00
N ASN A 445 -5.58 -22.18 -30.07
CA ASN A 445 -6.15 -22.65 -31.34
C ASN A 445 -6.55 -21.53 -32.30
N ASN A 446 -6.70 -20.29 -31.82
CA ASN A 446 -7.02 -19.11 -32.63
C ASN A 446 -5.77 -18.43 -33.22
N GLY A 447 -4.59 -19.02 -33.08
CA GLY A 447 -3.35 -18.52 -33.68
C GLY A 447 -2.67 -17.36 -32.92
N LYS A 448 -3.15 -17.01 -31.71
CA LYS A 448 -2.38 -16.16 -30.80
C LYS A 448 -1.17 -16.97 -30.32
N ARG A 449 0.01 -16.33 -30.28
CA ARG A 449 1.28 -16.94 -29.86
C ARG A 449 2.19 -15.89 -29.27
N ILE A 450 2.80 -16.21 -28.13
CA ILE A 450 3.78 -15.37 -27.43
C ILE A 450 5.00 -16.21 -27.05
N GLN A 451 6.14 -15.54 -26.83
CA GLN A 451 7.35 -16.16 -26.30
C GLN A 451 7.50 -15.82 -24.81
N ILE A 452 7.86 -16.80 -24.00
CA ILE A 452 8.12 -16.65 -22.56
C ILE A 452 9.62 -16.76 -22.30
N GLU A 453 10.17 -15.85 -21.51
CA GLU A 453 11.57 -15.82 -21.08
C GLU A 453 11.64 -15.60 -19.57
N PHE A 454 12.67 -16.11 -18.91
CA PHE A 454 13.00 -15.76 -17.53
C PHE A 454 14.26 -14.90 -17.55
N VAL A 455 14.19 -13.73 -16.94
CA VAL A 455 15.28 -12.75 -16.97
C VAL A 455 15.61 -12.29 -15.57
N ARG A 456 16.86 -11.86 -15.36
CA ARG A 456 17.26 -11.16 -14.14
C ARG A 456 18.20 -10.00 -14.44
N PHE A 457 18.16 -9.01 -13.57
CA PHE A 457 18.95 -7.79 -13.65
C PHE A 457 19.59 -7.49 -12.29
N LYS A 458 20.66 -6.70 -12.29
CA LYS A 458 21.22 -6.11 -11.07
C LYS A 458 20.27 -5.04 -10.54
N ASP A 459 20.18 -4.98 -9.21
CA ASP A 459 19.38 -3.99 -8.48
C ASP A 459 20.15 -3.51 -7.24
N GLU A 460 20.87 -2.39 -7.40
CA GLU A 460 21.62 -1.73 -6.33
C GLU A 460 20.75 -0.71 -5.56
N GLY A 461 19.44 -0.97 -5.52
CA GLY A 461 18.45 -0.07 -4.94
C GLY A 461 18.32 -0.23 -3.44
N ASP A 462 17.10 -0.02 -2.98
CA ASP A 462 16.70 -0.17 -1.58
C ASP A 462 15.24 -0.61 -1.52
N THR A 463 14.65 -0.71 -0.34
CA THR A 463 13.26 -1.17 -0.22
C THR A 463 12.22 -0.24 -0.86
N TYR A 464 12.54 1.03 -1.09
CA TYR A 464 11.63 2.01 -1.70
C TYR A 464 11.77 2.09 -3.21
N ASN A 465 12.98 1.94 -3.75
CA ASN A 465 13.24 2.17 -5.17
C ASN A 465 14.15 1.10 -5.78
N PHE A 466 13.91 0.83 -7.05
CA PHE A 466 14.86 0.10 -7.91
C PHE A 466 16.22 0.81 -7.90
N GLY A 467 17.29 0.09 -8.13
CA GLY A 467 18.64 0.61 -8.35
C GLY A 467 19.19 0.07 -9.65
N ALA A 468 18.57 0.45 -10.75
CA ALA A 468 19.00 -0.01 -12.07
C ALA A 468 20.44 0.45 -12.38
N VAL A 469 21.23 -0.47 -12.95
CA VAL A 469 22.63 -0.21 -13.33
C VAL A 469 22.68 0.12 -14.83
N GLU A 470 23.32 1.24 -15.19
CA GLU A 470 23.31 1.83 -16.55
C GLU A 470 23.71 0.83 -17.66
N ASN A 471 24.75 0.03 -17.43
CA ASN A 471 25.28 -0.94 -18.41
C ASN A 471 24.84 -2.40 -18.13
N ASP A 472 23.78 -2.60 -17.37
CA ASP A 472 23.23 -3.93 -17.13
C ASP A 472 22.20 -4.31 -18.20
N PHE A 473 22.59 -5.23 -19.09
CA PHE A 473 21.73 -5.77 -20.15
C PHE A 473 20.86 -6.95 -19.69
N GLY A 474 21.05 -7.40 -18.44
CA GLY A 474 20.37 -8.55 -17.85
C GLY A 474 20.90 -9.90 -18.35
N GLU A 475 20.50 -10.94 -17.63
CA GLU A 475 20.75 -12.34 -17.98
C GLU A 475 19.43 -13.01 -18.34
N THR A 476 19.43 -13.87 -19.36
CA THR A 476 18.25 -14.67 -19.75
C THR A 476 18.53 -16.14 -19.46
N ALA A 477 17.54 -16.84 -18.88
CA ALA A 477 17.66 -18.26 -18.59
C ALA A 477 17.77 -19.08 -19.88
N GLU A 478 18.70 -20.03 -19.91
CA GLU A 478 18.73 -21.06 -20.95
C GLU A 478 17.62 -22.07 -20.70
N ILE A 479 16.90 -22.49 -21.74
CA ILE A 479 15.82 -23.47 -21.62
C ILE A 479 16.32 -24.82 -22.14
N TYR A 480 16.40 -25.81 -21.25
CA TYR A 480 16.96 -27.11 -21.56
C TYR A 480 15.92 -28.09 -22.11
N SER A 481 14.75 -28.19 -21.48
CA SER A 481 13.70 -29.11 -21.94
C SER A 481 12.34 -28.82 -21.29
N PHE A 482 11.27 -29.39 -21.86
CA PHE A 482 9.95 -29.49 -21.23
C PHE A 482 9.49 -30.94 -21.25
N LYS A 483 9.45 -31.58 -20.08
CA LYS A 483 9.05 -32.99 -19.90
C LYS A 483 8.31 -33.16 -18.58
N ASN A 484 7.31 -34.03 -18.53
CA ASN A 484 6.52 -34.32 -17.32
C ASN A 484 5.99 -33.03 -16.64
N ASN A 485 5.52 -32.07 -17.44
CA ASN A 485 5.04 -30.78 -16.97
C ASN A 485 6.07 -29.94 -16.20
N ILE A 486 7.37 -30.17 -16.43
CA ILE A 486 8.46 -29.37 -15.84
C ILE A 486 9.30 -28.78 -16.97
N ILE A 487 9.49 -27.46 -16.94
CA ILE A 487 10.46 -26.75 -17.78
C ILE A 487 11.77 -26.68 -16.99
N LYS A 488 12.83 -27.28 -17.53
CA LYS A 488 14.19 -27.20 -16.99
C LYS A 488 14.88 -25.95 -17.55
N THR A 489 15.41 -25.09 -16.69
CA THR A 489 16.14 -23.88 -17.11
C THR A 489 17.50 -23.76 -16.40
N SER A 490 18.36 -22.84 -16.85
CA SER A 490 19.62 -22.52 -16.15
C SER A 490 19.43 -21.79 -14.83
N PHE A 491 18.26 -21.21 -14.58
CA PHE A 491 17.98 -20.44 -13.35
C PHE A 491 17.30 -21.29 -12.29
N PHE A 492 16.25 -22.01 -12.67
CA PHE A 492 15.40 -22.84 -11.80
C PHE A 492 14.53 -23.79 -12.64
N ASP A 493 13.88 -24.74 -11.97
CA ASP A 493 12.84 -25.56 -12.58
C ASP A 493 11.47 -24.87 -12.47
N VAL A 494 10.63 -25.03 -13.49
CA VAL A 494 9.28 -24.46 -13.54
C VAL A 494 8.25 -25.57 -13.66
N GLN A 495 7.42 -25.75 -12.64
CA GLN A 495 6.28 -26.66 -12.68
C GLN A 495 5.13 -26.00 -13.44
N VAL A 496 4.49 -26.77 -14.31
CA VAL A 496 3.41 -26.30 -15.18
C VAL A 496 2.14 -27.10 -14.89
N GLU A 497 1.02 -26.43 -14.67
CA GLU A 497 -0.29 -27.07 -14.51
C GLU A 497 -1.26 -26.55 -15.57
N PHE A 498 -1.84 -27.46 -16.36
CA PHE A 498 -2.75 -27.14 -17.46
C PHE A 498 -4.21 -27.16 -16.99
N GLY A 499 -4.94 -26.09 -17.25
CA GLY A 499 -6.38 -25.99 -17.08
C GLY A 499 -6.96 -24.93 -18.02
N LYS A 500 -7.97 -24.20 -17.56
CA LYS A 500 -8.48 -23.01 -18.28
C LYS A 500 -7.39 -21.95 -18.49
N THR A 501 -6.44 -21.89 -17.55
CA THR A 501 -5.17 -21.16 -17.64
C THR A 501 -4.01 -22.16 -17.66
N ILE A 502 -2.83 -21.70 -18.04
CA ILE A 502 -1.59 -22.42 -17.70
C ILE A 502 -0.99 -21.76 -16.46
N ASN A 503 -0.94 -22.52 -15.37
CA ASN A 503 -0.30 -22.11 -14.13
C ASN A 503 1.18 -22.49 -14.15
N PHE A 504 2.02 -21.58 -13.68
CA PHE A 504 3.45 -21.73 -13.53
C PHE A 504 3.79 -21.56 -12.06
N LYS A 505 4.42 -22.58 -11.48
CA LYS A 505 4.94 -22.54 -10.11
C LYS A 505 6.45 -22.74 -10.13
N ILE A 506 7.15 -21.80 -9.50
CA ILE A 506 8.61 -21.77 -9.45
C ILE A 506 9.01 -21.83 -7.98
N GLU A 507 9.80 -22.84 -7.61
CA GLU A 507 10.37 -23.00 -6.27
C GLU A 507 11.89 -23.08 -6.41
N TRP A 508 12.61 -22.20 -5.72
CA TRP A 508 14.06 -22.13 -5.85
C TRP A 508 14.75 -21.64 -4.57
N GLU A 509 16.05 -21.93 -4.50
CA GLU A 509 16.94 -21.39 -3.47
C GLU A 509 17.65 -20.15 -4.02
N ASN A 510 17.23 -18.95 -3.60
CA ASN A 510 17.87 -17.71 -3.98
C ASN A 510 19.23 -17.58 -3.27
N LYS A 511 20.29 -17.50 -4.08
CA LYS A 511 21.68 -17.30 -3.62
C LYS A 511 22.24 -15.95 -4.02
N LEU A 512 21.45 -15.13 -4.73
CA LEU A 512 21.87 -13.83 -5.24
C LEU A 512 21.33 -12.70 -4.37
N LYS A 513 22.17 -11.67 -4.20
CA LYS A 513 21.84 -10.40 -3.55
C LYS A 513 21.77 -9.29 -4.60
N ASN A 514 20.99 -8.24 -4.38
CA ASN A 514 20.93 -7.07 -5.27
C ASN A 514 20.51 -7.45 -6.71
N HIS A 515 19.42 -8.20 -6.84
CA HIS A 515 18.91 -8.67 -8.12
C HIS A 515 17.38 -8.53 -8.21
N LEU A 516 16.92 -8.20 -9.42
CA LEU A 516 15.52 -8.21 -9.84
C LEU A 516 15.30 -9.40 -10.79
N TRP A 517 14.39 -10.31 -10.43
CA TRP A 517 14.00 -11.46 -11.23
C TRP A 517 12.63 -11.24 -11.84
N GLN A 518 12.47 -11.52 -13.13
CA GLN A 518 11.21 -11.32 -13.84
C GLN A 518 10.92 -12.48 -14.79
N VAL A 519 9.63 -12.76 -14.99
CA VAL A 519 9.14 -13.50 -16.17
C VAL A 519 8.72 -12.51 -17.23
N LYS A 520 9.15 -12.73 -18.47
CA LYS A 520 8.97 -11.83 -19.60
C LYS A 520 8.10 -12.48 -20.67
N PHE A 521 7.02 -11.82 -21.03
CA PHE A 521 6.07 -12.23 -22.06
C PHE A 521 6.22 -11.32 -23.28
N ASN A 522 6.72 -11.86 -24.40
CA ASN A 522 6.96 -11.09 -25.62
C ASN A 522 5.75 -11.16 -26.55
N MET A 523 5.11 -10.01 -26.77
CA MET A 523 3.99 -9.82 -27.70
C MET A 523 4.48 -9.63 -29.14
N LYS A 524 3.54 -9.56 -30.09
CA LYS A 524 3.85 -9.28 -31.50
C LYS A 524 4.15 -7.81 -31.75
N SER A 525 3.52 -6.92 -31.00
CA SER A 525 3.59 -5.46 -31.17
C SER A 525 4.05 -4.77 -29.88
N PRO A 526 4.66 -3.58 -29.96
CA PRO A 526 4.95 -2.75 -28.79
C PRO A 526 3.71 -2.56 -27.89
N ILE A 527 3.91 -2.56 -26.58
CA ILE A 527 2.84 -2.39 -25.60
C ILE A 527 2.81 -0.92 -25.18
N THR A 528 1.73 -0.23 -25.53
CA THR A 528 1.48 1.17 -25.13
C THR A 528 0.45 1.28 -24.02
N GLU A 529 -0.31 0.21 -23.77
CA GLU A 529 -1.36 0.18 -22.76
C GLU A 529 -1.49 -1.19 -22.10
N THR A 530 -1.91 -1.16 -20.84
CA THR A 530 -2.27 -2.34 -20.06
C THR A 530 -3.54 -2.11 -19.28
N TYR A 531 -4.19 -3.21 -18.92
CA TYR A 531 -5.37 -3.27 -18.07
C TYR A 531 -5.00 -4.06 -16.83
N SER A 532 -4.97 -3.43 -15.67
CA SER A 532 -4.56 -4.08 -14.42
C SER A 532 -5.57 -3.87 -13.32
N GLU A 533 -5.64 -4.85 -12.42
CA GLU A 533 -6.57 -4.82 -11.31
C GLU A 533 -6.15 -3.79 -10.26
N ASP A 534 -7.12 -2.96 -9.88
CA ASP A 534 -7.04 -1.95 -8.84
C ASP A 534 -8.39 -1.83 -8.14
N MET A 535 -8.41 -2.00 -6.82
CA MET A 535 -9.63 -1.93 -6.00
C MET A 535 -10.76 -2.85 -6.52
N ASN A 536 -10.42 -4.10 -6.87
CA ASN A 536 -11.33 -5.10 -7.44
C ASN A 536 -12.05 -4.63 -8.72
N THR A 537 -11.46 -3.66 -9.43
CA THR A 537 -11.87 -3.20 -10.76
C THR A 537 -10.66 -3.26 -11.69
N VAL A 538 -10.83 -2.98 -12.98
CA VAL A 538 -9.72 -2.88 -13.93
C VAL A 538 -9.53 -1.43 -14.33
N ILE A 539 -8.29 -0.97 -14.30
CA ILE A 539 -7.91 0.37 -14.78
C ILE A 539 -6.93 0.26 -15.94
N LYS A 540 -7.05 1.21 -16.87
CA LYS A 540 -6.14 1.36 -18.01
C LYS A 540 -4.94 2.19 -17.59
N ARG A 541 -3.73 1.74 -17.95
CA ARG A 541 -2.48 2.51 -17.81
C ARG A 541 -1.75 2.60 -19.14
N GLU A 542 -1.20 3.78 -19.41
CA GLU A 542 -0.47 4.07 -20.64
C GLU A 542 1.04 4.15 -20.40
N PHE A 543 1.81 3.66 -21.36
CA PHE A 543 3.26 3.54 -21.28
C PHE A 543 3.93 4.05 -22.55
N ASN A 544 5.14 4.59 -22.39
CA ASN A 544 6.05 4.78 -23.51
C ASN A 544 6.93 3.52 -23.63
N PRO A 545 6.69 2.63 -24.61
CA PRO A 545 7.44 1.37 -24.73
C PRO A 545 8.93 1.56 -24.99
N ASP A 546 9.34 2.73 -25.50
CA ASP A 546 10.73 3.06 -25.81
C ASP A 546 11.47 3.73 -24.65
N TYR A 547 10.76 4.06 -23.56
CA TYR A 547 11.38 4.62 -22.35
C TYR A 547 12.18 3.55 -21.60
N ASP A 548 13.43 3.88 -21.26
CA ASP A 548 14.31 3.00 -20.47
C ASP A 548 14.88 3.79 -19.29
N MET A 549 14.51 3.39 -18.07
CA MET A 549 15.00 4.06 -16.85
C MET A 549 16.53 4.03 -16.74
N ARG A 550 17.20 2.98 -17.24
CA ARG A 550 18.67 2.84 -17.16
C ARG A 550 19.41 3.91 -17.95
N LYS A 551 18.76 4.47 -18.97
CA LYS A 551 19.30 5.56 -19.81
C LYS A 551 18.96 6.95 -19.27
N ASN A 552 18.11 7.03 -18.25
CA ASN A 552 17.53 8.27 -17.74
C ASN A 552 17.75 8.42 -16.22
N LEU A 553 18.74 7.74 -15.65
CA LEU A 553 19.05 7.81 -14.23
C LEU A 553 19.38 9.26 -13.82
N PRO A 554 18.84 9.76 -12.69
CA PRO A 554 18.98 11.14 -12.28
C PRO A 554 20.42 11.48 -11.90
N LYS A 555 20.89 12.65 -12.36
CA LYS A 555 22.20 13.21 -11.97
C LYS A 555 22.08 14.31 -10.92
N GLU A 556 20.91 14.94 -10.85
CA GLU A 556 20.62 16.03 -9.91
C GLU A 556 19.93 15.49 -8.66
N ARG A 557 20.13 16.15 -7.52
CA ARG A 557 19.48 15.82 -6.24
C ARG A 557 17.97 16.07 -6.28
N GLY A 558 17.21 15.31 -5.50
CA GLY A 558 15.77 15.49 -5.35
C GLY A 558 14.92 14.88 -6.46
N ILE A 559 15.48 13.99 -7.29
CA ILE A 559 14.77 13.37 -8.41
C ILE A 559 14.67 11.86 -8.19
N GLU A 560 13.45 11.33 -8.33
CA GLU A 560 13.18 9.91 -8.53
C GLU A 560 12.98 9.68 -10.04
N VAL A 561 13.65 8.68 -10.59
CA VAL A 561 13.52 8.37 -12.02
C VAL A 561 12.09 7.95 -12.36
N LYS A 562 11.57 8.40 -13.50
CA LYS A 562 10.35 7.83 -14.07
C LYS A 562 10.60 6.36 -14.42
N THR A 563 9.58 5.52 -14.35
CA THR A 563 9.69 4.11 -14.72
C THR A 563 8.49 3.67 -15.57
N ASN A 564 8.63 2.52 -16.21
CA ASN A 564 7.51 1.79 -16.81
C ASN A 564 7.02 0.65 -15.90
N PHE A 565 7.39 0.68 -14.61
CA PHE A 565 6.82 -0.21 -13.60
C PHE A 565 5.46 0.31 -13.14
N ALA A 566 4.56 -0.62 -12.87
CA ALA A 566 3.24 -0.31 -12.35
C ALA A 566 2.78 -1.36 -11.36
N PRO A 567 1.97 -0.96 -10.36
CA PRO A 567 1.40 -1.89 -9.44
C PRO A 567 0.22 -2.64 -10.06
N MET A 568 -0.03 -3.83 -9.55
CA MET A 568 -1.26 -4.58 -9.79
C MET A 568 -1.62 -5.36 -8.54
N GLN A 569 -2.90 -5.69 -8.38
CA GLN A 569 -3.35 -6.58 -7.31
C GLN A 569 -3.15 -8.03 -7.75
N ARG A 570 -4.15 -8.65 -8.40
CA ARG A 570 -4.05 -10.04 -8.86
C ARG A 570 -3.85 -10.17 -10.36
N TYR A 571 -4.14 -9.14 -11.15
CA TYR A 571 -4.23 -9.25 -12.62
C TYR A 571 -3.58 -8.10 -13.38
N VAL A 572 -2.94 -8.44 -14.50
CA VAL A 572 -2.58 -7.52 -15.59
C VAL A 572 -2.79 -8.17 -16.95
N GLY A 573 -3.26 -7.41 -17.93
CA GLY A 573 -3.41 -7.87 -19.30
C GLY A 573 -3.09 -6.79 -20.34
N THR A 574 -2.83 -7.24 -21.55
CA THR A 574 -2.57 -6.41 -22.74
C THR A 574 -2.72 -7.24 -24.01
N GLN A 575 -3.18 -6.64 -25.11
CA GLN A 575 -3.28 -7.28 -26.44
C GLN A 575 -4.00 -8.66 -26.41
N GLY A 576 -5.03 -8.78 -25.57
CA GLY A 576 -5.80 -10.01 -25.36
C GLY A 576 -4.98 -11.19 -24.79
N PHE A 577 -3.97 -10.88 -23.98
CA PHE A 577 -3.20 -11.79 -23.13
C PHE A 577 -3.28 -11.31 -21.68
N GLY A 578 -3.54 -12.22 -20.75
CA GLY A 578 -3.70 -11.91 -19.34
C GLY A 578 -2.83 -12.77 -18.43
N VAL A 579 -2.38 -12.17 -17.32
CA VAL A 579 -1.60 -12.79 -16.25
C VAL A 579 -2.32 -12.58 -14.92
N VAL A 580 -2.59 -13.67 -14.20
CA VAL A 580 -3.14 -13.66 -12.84
C VAL A 580 -2.07 -14.18 -11.88
N THR A 581 -1.75 -13.45 -10.82
CA THR A 581 -0.66 -13.78 -9.89
C THR A 581 -1.19 -14.11 -8.49
N GLN A 582 -0.37 -14.81 -7.70
CA GLN A 582 -0.63 -15.06 -6.28
C GLN A 582 0.33 -14.22 -5.43
N GLY A 583 0.12 -12.90 -5.43
CA GLY A 583 0.90 -11.94 -4.65
C GLY A 583 2.22 -11.52 -5.29
N LEU A 584 2.25 -11.48 -6.62
CA LEU A 584 3.25 -10.73 -7.38
C LEU A 584 2.55 -9.44 -7.86
N THR A 585 2.89 -8.31 -7.26
CA THR A 585 2.08 -7.07 -7.33
C THR A 585 2.71 -5.98 -8.19
N GLU A 586 3.68 -6.33 -9.02
CA GLU A 586 4.46 -5.41 -9.83
C GLU A 586 4.69 -5.99 -11.23
N TYR A 587 4.52 -5.14 -12.25
CA TYR A 587 4.89 -5.44 -13.63
C TYR A 587 5.62 -4.27 -14.28
N GLU A 588 6.34 -4.53 -15.37
CA GLU A 588 7.07 -3.56 -16.17
C GLU A 588 6.73 -3.71 -17.66
N ILE A 589 6.66 -2.57 -18.38
CA ILE A 589 6.56 -2.55 -19.83
C ILE A 589 7.89 -2.15 -20.48
N LYS A 590 8.39 -2.99 -21.40
CA LYS A 590 9.59 -2.72 -22.20
C LYS A 590 9.44 -3.17 -23.65
N GLY A 591 9.29 -2.21 -24.56
CA GLY A 591 9.06 -2.46 -25.98
C GLY A 591 7.78 -3.27 -26.19
N LYS A 592 7.92 -4.50 -26.70
CA LYS A 592 6.84 -5.48 -26.92
C LYS A 592 6.61 -6.43 -25.73
N SER A 593 7.23 -6.18 -24.58
CA SER A 593 7.30 -7.14 -23.49
C SER A 593 6.55 -6.64 -22.26
N LEU A 594 5.70 -7.52 -21.72
CA LEU A 594 5.16 -7.42 -20.37
C LEU A 594 6.04 -8.27 -19.46
N LEU A 595 6.62 -7.67 -18.42
CA LEU A 595 7.43 -8.37 -17.43
C LEU A 595 6.72 -8.38 -16.09
N VAL A 596 6.63 -9.53 -15.43
CA VAL A 596 6.10 -9.64 -14.05
C VAL A 596 7.25 -9.95 -13.11
N THR A 597 7.37 -9.17 -12.04
CA THR A 597 8.43 -9.33 -11.04
C THR A 597 8.18 -10.58 -10.19
N LEU A 598 9.14 -11.51 -10.22
CA LEU A 598 9.12 -12.76 -9.45
C LEU A 598 9.74 -12.58 -8.07
N LEU A 599 10.83 -11.81 -7.99
CA LEU A 599 11.57 -11.53 -6.75
C LEU A 599 12.40 -10.26 -6.93
N ARG A 600 12.41 -9.39 -5.93
CA ARG A 600 13.38 -8.29 -5.81
C ARG A 600 14.18 -8.42 -4.52
N SER A 601 15.50 -8.41 -4.63
CA SER A 601 16.43 -8.58 -3.52
C SER A 601 17.26 -7.32 -3.32
N VAL A 602 17.15 -6.70 -2.15
CA VAL A 602 17.89 -5.47 -1.75
C VAL A 602 18.35 -5.59 -0.29
N GLY A 603 19.27 -4.75 0.18
CA GLY A 603 19.91 -4.94 1.51
C GLY A 603 19.73 -3.81 2.51
N VAL A 604 19.00 -2.74 2.17
CA VAL A 604 18.91 -1.51 2.98
C VAL A 604 17.53 -0.88 2.82
N ILE A 605 17.03 -0.23 3.88
CA ILE A 605 15.73 0.46 3.86
C ILE A 605 15.74 1.58 2.81
N SER A 606 16.69 2.51 2.91
CA SER A 606 16.92 3.58 1.94
C SER A 606 18.41 3.75 1.66
N ASN A 607 18.84 3.51 0.43
CA ASN A 607 20.23 3.57 0.01
C ASN A 607 20.61 5.04 -0.30
N PRO A 608 21.59 5.64 0.41
CA PRO A 608 22.04 7.00 0.11
C PRO A 608 22.66 7.17 -1.29
N ASN A 609 23.12 6.08 -1.89
CA ASN A 609 23.73 6.03 -3.21
C ASN A 609 22.81 5.34 -4.23
N ASN A 610 21.48 5.34 -4.02
CA ASN A 610 20.54 4.74 -4.94
C ASN A 610 20.66 5.40 -6.34
N PRO A 611 20.96 4.66 -7.41
CA PRO A 611 21.15 5.25 -8.73
C PRO A 611 19.85 5.77 -9.36
N SER A 612 18.69 5.31 -8.90
CA SER A 612 17.37 5.71 -9.43
C SER A 612 16.70 6.81 -8.60
N ARG A 613 17.30 7.20 -7.46
CA ARG A 613 16.78 8.24 -6.57
C ARG A 613 17.92 8.97 -5.86
N SER A 614 18.10 10.25 -6.16
CA SER A 614 19.28 11.02 -5.75
C SER A 614 19.24 11.64 -4.34
N THR A 615 18.16 11.43 -3.59
CA THR A 615 17.97 11.88 -2.20
C THR A 615 17.31 10.78 -1.39
N PRO A 616 17.84 10.34 -0.23
CA PRO A 616 17.24 9.34 0.69
C PRO A 616 15.74 9.57 0.96
N ALA A 617 14.97 8.50 1.07
CA ALA A 617 13.52 8.51 1.34
C ALA A 617 13.22 8.01 2.76
N GLY A 618 14.20 7.38 3.39
CA GLY A 618 14.17 6.94 4.77
C GLY A 618 15.59 6.77 5.31
N PRO A 619 15.75 6.20 6.51
CA PRO A 619 17.05 6.05 7.14
C PRO A 619 17.88 4.94 6.46
N PRO A 620 19.22 5.08 6.41
CA PRO A 620 20.12 4.13 5.77
C PRO A 620 20.42 2.92 6.68
N ILE A 621 19.39 2.15 7.01
CA ILE A 621 19.48 0.99 7.89
C ILE A 621 19.60 -0.29 7.07
N GLU A 622 20.61 -1.11 7.38
CA GLU A 622 20.79 -2.43 6.78
C GLU A 622 19.67 -3.39 7.20
N VAL A 623 19.15 -4.12 6.23
CA VAL A 623 18.07 -5.10 6.37
C VAL A 623 18.39 -6.35 5.55
N PRO A 624 19.32 -7.21 6.02
CA PRO A 624 19.79 -8.35 5.26
C PRO A 624 18.69 -9.35 4.86
N GLU A 625 17.58 -9.45 5.60
CA GLU A 625 16.47 -10.33 5.19
C GLU A 625 15.70 -9.80 3.97
N ALA A 626 15.80 -8.51 3.65
CA ALA A 626 15.25 -7.95 2.40
C ALA A 626 15.94 -8.50 1.14
N GLN A 627 17.09 -9.16 1.28
CA GLN A 627 17.74 -9.88 0.19
C GLN A 627 16.97 -11.15 -0.19
N GLN A 628 16.09 -11.64 0.69
CA GLN A 628 15.27 -12.83 0.46
C GLN A 628 16.11 -14.04 0.04
N LEU A 629 17.22 -14.29 0.74
CA LEU A 629 18.07 -15.46 0.51
C LEU A 629 17.37 -16.74 0.97
N GLY A 630 17.74 -17.87 0.37
CA GLY A 630 17.16 -19.17 0.67
C GLY A 630 15.88 -19.44 -0.12
N TYR A 631 14.97 -20.20 0.45
CA TYR A 631 13.78 -20.70 -0.27
C TYR A 631 12.81 -19.57 -0.65
N ASN A 632 12.46 -19.52 -1.94
CA ASN A 632 11.44 -18.65 -2.50
C ASN A 632 10.48 -19.44 -3.40
N CYS A 633 9.26 -18.94 -3.52
CA CYS A 633 8.23 -19.46 -4.41
C CYS A 633 7.58 -18.32 -5.18
N ALA A 634 7.29 -18.50 -6.46
CA ALA A 634 6.50 -17.56 -7.26
C ALA A 634 5.47 -18.34 -8.08
N GLU A 635 4.23 -17.87 -8.10
CA GLU A 635 3.14 -18.52 -8.81
C GLU A 635 2.30 -17.52 -9.60
N PHE A 636 2.08 -17.83 -10.88
CA PHE A 636 1.28 -17.03 -11.78
C PHE A 636 0.60 -17.93 -12.83
N SER A 637 -0.52 -17.49 -13.35
CA SER A 637 -1.30 -18.17 -14.36
C SER A 637 -1.53 -17.27 -15.55
N VAL A 638 -1.52 -17.84 -16.76
CA VAL A 638 -1.68 -17.06 -17.99
C VAL A 638 -2.72 -17.69 -18.92
N ALA A 639 -3.37 -16.85 -19.70
CA ALA A 639 -4.26 -17.27 -20.79
C ALA A 639 -4.44 -16.13 -21.82
N PHE A 640 -5.07 -16.44 -22.94
CA PHE A 640 -5.49 -15.45 -23.92
C PHE A 640 -6.97 -15.11 -23.71
N PHE A 641 -7.25 -13.89 -23.28
CA PHE A 641 -8.60 -13.35 -23.10
C PHE A 641 -8.55 -11.82 -23.11
N GLU A 642 -9.67 -11.21 -23.45
CA GLU A 642 -9.84 -9.75 -23.40
C GLU A 642 -10.17 -9.29 -21.97
N GLU A 643 -9.78 -8.08 -21.62
CA GLU A 643 -9.81 -7.54 -20.26
C GLU A 643 -11.18 -7.58 -19.59
N GLU A 644 -12.28 -7.55 -20.35
CA GLU A 644 -13.64 -7.62 -19.80
C GLU A 644 -13.92 -8.96 -19.11
N ASN A 645 -13.16 -10.01 -19.45
CA ASN A 645 -13.33 -11.34 -18.88
C ASN A 645 -12.40 -11.61 -17.69
N TYR A 646 -11.61 -10.62 -17.25
CA TYR A 646 -10.58 -10.81 -16.21
C TYR A 646 -11.08 -11.50 -14.95
N GLN A 647 -12.29 -11.15 -14.50
CA GLN A 647 -12.89 -11.65 -13.27
C GLN A 647 -13.05 -13.18 -13.30
N GLU A 648 -13.48 -13.74 -14.44
CA GLU A 648 -13.66 -15.19 -14.63
C GLU A 648 -12.33 -15.96 -14.49
N TYR A 649 -11.22 -15.33 -14.88
CA TYR A 649 -9.87 -15.90 -14.77
C TYR A 649 -9.29 -15.72 -13.38
N ILE A 650 -9.57 -14.60 -12.70
CA ILE A 650 -9.24 -14.43 -11.27
C ILE A 650 -9.96 -15.50 -10.44
N GLU A 651 -11.26 -15.72 -10.66
CA GLU A 651 -12.06 -16.72 -9.95
C GLU A 651 -11.60 -18.16 -10.19
N THR A 652 -10.93 -18.43 -11.31
CA THR A 652 -10.29 -19.74 -11.56
C THR A 652 -9.14 -19.99 -10.58
N ILE A 653 -8.43 -18.94 -10.15
CA ILE A 653 -7.28 -19.02 -9.25
C ILE A 653 -7.68 -18.77 -7.79
N PHE A 654 -8.65 -17.90 -7.56
CA PHE A 654 -9.23 -17.51 -6.28
C PHE A 654 -10.73 -17.85 -6.23
N PRO A 655 -11.10 -19.14 -6.29
CA PRO A 655 -12.50 -19.56 -6.37
C PRO A 655 -13.26 -19.24 -5.09
N GLU A 656 -14.53 -18.87 -5.21
CA GLU A 656 -15.38 -18.74 -4.02
C GLU A 656 -15.59 -20.10 -3.33
N MET A 657 -15.65 -20.07 -1.99
CA MET A 657 -15.91 -21.24 -1.16
C MET A 657 -17.37 -21.24 -0.70
N GLY A 658 -18.06 -22.37 -0.89
CA GLY A 658 -19.36 -22.65 -0.24
C GLY A 658 -20.56 -22.69 -1.16
#